data_AF-A0A820CL53-F1
#
_entry.id   AF-A0A820CL53-F1
#
_cell.length_a   1.000
_cell.length_b   1.000
_cell.length_c   1.000
_cell.angle_alpha   90.00
_cell.angle_beta   90.00
_cell.angle_gamma   90.00
#
_symmetry.space_group_name_H-M   'P 1'
#
loop_
_entity.id
_entity.type
_entity.pdbx_description
1 polymer ?
#
loop_
_entity_poly.entity_id
_entity_poly.type
_entity_poly.pdbx_seq_one_letter_code
_entity_poly.pdbx_strand_id
1 'polypeptide(L)'
;MSSGSIPSANRSRRPSWSDAKKVWDAGDEEDTYSDSHTQILKKLDTYYRKVKRQILAFQSLTTGLFPNHLEPDKKVGHVVENVFCAIAVWSLRQCYCKIDNDQGRAHELGQAAVKCMRGILNCWMRQAKKVEVFKSEQSPKDALHSRFNVFDGSEVEGADEVGQLQICAISIFLITLVQMITSNLQIIFSMDEVNFVQQLVFAIERAYRTPDYGIWARGSKYNTNSCELHASSIGMAKAALEAMNGFNLYGDKGANWSVVYVDVDAHNRNRTTFDMLLPRESASKNSDAALLLTVSWPTFAIHDSTLVQNTIRKCIRKLRGTHGFKRFLRDGQYTDLESKDQRFYDPTEMKKFDKNECEWPVFFALMIIDGIFKNNQAQVDEYLAVLNPLLRRTTEVPGRTSSFAAIYSETNSPRSRSSTKGQQDLYSSQDTSMIIYFISYIMVLENFSPLANIRNLSSSRPLTPSLTKGSTVRREMMVHYYYVDHSKQQSSAQSESSDRGTNHQLPFACSSEILHGNFFLFGQAIWIICQLLVDKVLTISDLDPIRRYLSPSERPKPNSRYSSIQDSLRYQYTPNIPKRISNASFDAIEGKKQQRVVVPANVTFSDLIIQVVAISETVRLQQVLATYGIQTQTPKQVEPLLIWPPAELVKAYANLGVNKKLGFSGRPDRPIGVLGTCKVYRICSKTVLCYPLTFETNDFYMSSDMALLLDNIRTDFEFITKCWRLKGRPIYLVMLRERHLRGPQKSDLLELLTQIRQGKISSNIYVRLERLQTAISSACVEHLDFLNYSLCTTLEWQSVAVHEHKNTTEVGRYKSLTDVSKMPIVVEDIDYNNHEFKNRHDEELREFIGNTDTSLGSLRKHALATYELYKRGGLDWMIRDNYRVRNHLEHLIKEAATWQHWAVIRFVSSLLHKIVDSLAPSVTQLLVRGKTVTLGIFGHEEAVIDRPMRPNEIFKILYSENIFGHSIFHAVLLQEILIDVALFMSTFPQLFNGILKLRLGWVLQAMKLSLEHLKGDVEDVVTLNTLSPNEIKQLLYFVLTTDLQQAPIQAADIDQR
;
A
#
# COMPACT_ATOMS: atom_id res chain seq x y z
N MET A 1 -42.61 -28.87 -35.00
CA MET A 1 -44.00 -28.44 -35.28
C MET A 1 -44.50 -27.59 -34.12
N SER A 2 -45.39 -26.64 -34.44
CA SER A 2 -46.07 -25.63 -33.61
C SER A 2 -45.23 -24.52 -32.96
N SER A 3 -45.32 -23.38 -33.63
CA SER A 3 -44.98 -22.00 -33.28
C SER A 3 -45.70 -21.45 -32.05
N GLY A 4 -44.97 -20.69 -31.21
CA GLY A 4 -45.51 -19.78 -30.19
C GLY A 4 -44.63 -18.53 -30.10
N SER A 5 -45.18 -17.40 -30.54
CA SER A 5 -44.56 -16.08 -30.72
C SER A 5 -44.19 -15.38 -29.40
N ILE A 6 -43.00 -14.79 -29.35
CA ILE A 6 -42.46 -13.94 -28.27
C ILE A 6 -42.90 -12.47 -28.54
N PRO A 7 -43.32 -11.67 -27.54
CA PRO A 7 -43.72 -10.28 -27.74
C PRO A 7 -42.50 -9.39 -28.03
N SER A 8 -42.55 -8.61 -29.10
CA SER A 8 -41.55 -7.59 -29.43
C SER A 8 -41.60 -6.41 -28.46
N ALA A 9 -40.45 -6.05 -27.90
CA ALA A 9 -40.26 -4.85 -27.10
C ALA A 9 -40.60 -3.58 -27.88
N ASN A 10 -41.33 -2.67 -27.22
CA ASN A 10 -41.68 -1.33 -27.69
C ASN A 10 -40.45 -0.57 -28.22
N ARG A 11 -40.38 -0.37 -29.54
CA ARG A 11 -39.56 0.68 -30.15
C ARG A 11 -40.21 2.03 -29.81
N SER A 12 -39.56 2.83 -28.97
CA SER A 12 -39.86 4.25 -28.84
C SER A 12 -39.71 4.91 -30.22
N ARG A 13 -40.80 5.52 -30.71
CA ARG A 13 -40.77 6.37 -31.90
C ARG A 13 -39.78 7.51 -31.65
N ARG A 14 -38.75 7.62 -32.49
CA ARG A 14 -37.97 8.86 -32.59
C ARG A 14 -38.91 9.98 -33.07
N PRO A 15 -38.91 11.17 -32.46
CA PRO A 15 -39.75 12.27 -32.92
C PRO A 15 -39.33 12.68 -34.33
N SER A 16 -40.31 13.04 -35.15
CA SER A 16 -40.05 13.51 -36.51
C SER A 16 -39.43 14.91 -36.47
N TRP A 17 -38.63 15.26 -37.49
CA TRP A 17 -38.03 16.59 -37.62
C TRP A 17 -39.05 17.74 -37.63
N SER A 18 -40.33 17.45 -37.91
CA SER A 18 -41.45 18.38 -37.81
C SER A 18 -41.93 18.65 -36.37
N ASP A 19 -41.71 17.73 -35.44
CA ASP A 19 -42.13 17.88 -34.04
C ASP A 19 -41.11 18.69 -33.22
N ALA A 20 -39.83 18.61 -33.58
CA ALA A 20 -38.76 19.43 -32.97
C ALA A 20 -38.86 20.92 -33.35
N LYS A 21 -39.49 21.23 -34.49
CA LYS A 21 -39.63 22.61 -34.97
C LYS A 21 -40.70 23.40 -34.20
N LYS A 22 -41.73 22.73 -33.68
CA LYS A 22 -42.78 23.37 -32.87
C LYS A 22 -42.33 23.78 -31.45
N VAL A 23 -41.22 23.23 -30.96
CA VAL A 23 -40.62 23.65 -29.67
C VAL A 23 -39.63 24.81 -29.89
N TRP A 24 -39.11 24.98 -31.11
CA TRP A 24 -38.20 26.08 -31.46
C TRP A 24 -38.92 27.43 -31.67
N ASP A 25 -40.21 27.41 -32.01
CA ASP A 25 -40.99 28.63 -32.31
C ASP A 25 -41.71 29.25 -31.09
N ALA A 26 -41.43 28.80 -29.87
CA ALA A 26 -41.89 29.43 -28.63
C ALA A 26 -40.77 30.33 -28.06
N GLY A 27 -40.76 31.57 -28.53
CA GLY A 27 -39.76 32.58 -28.19
C GLY A 27 -39.79 33.06 -26.73
N ASP A 28 -38.67 33.71 -26.39
CA ASP A 28 -38.43 34.63 -25.26
C ASP A 28 -37.69 34.10 -24.01
N GLU A 29 -36.87 33.03 -24.13
CA GLU A 29 -35.85 32.67 -23.11
C GLU A 29 -34.42 32.41 -23.65
N GLU A 30 -34.15 32.58 -24.96
CA GLU A 30 -32.82 32.25 -25.56
C GLU A 30 -31.70 33.29 -25.31
N ASP A 31 -32.03 34.55 -25.04
CA ASP A 31 -31.03 35.63 -25.00
C ASP A 31 -30.15 35.64 -23.73
N THR A 32 -30.62 35.12 -22.60
CA THR A 32 -29.81 35.04 -21.36
C THR A 32 -28.87 33.83 -21.32
N TYR A 33 -29.21 32.74 -22.01
CA TYR A 33 -28.38 31.52 -22.06
C TYR A 33 -27.13 31.70 -22.94
N SER A 34 -27.29 32.39 -24.07
CA SER A 34 -26.23 32.70 -25.05
C SER A 34 -25.08 33.54 -24.45
N ASP A 35 -25.41 34.53 -23.63
CA ASP A 35 -24.42 35.46 -23.05
C ASP A 35 -23.55 34.80 -21.97
N SER A 36 -24.14 33.96 -21.12
CA SER A 36 -23.42 33.22 -20.08
C SER A 36 -22.43 32.19 -20.65
N HIS A 37 -22.85 31.48 -21.70
CA HIS A 37 -22.03 30.50 -22.41
C HIS A 37 -20.84 31.17 -23.10
N THR A 38 -21.09 32.31 -23.76
CA THR A 38 -20.05 33.12 -24.40
C THR A 38 -19.04 33.68 -23.40
N GLN A 39 -19.48 34.05 -22.19
CA GLN A 39 -18.60 34.53 -21.13
C GLN A 39 -17.71 33.41 -20.57
N ILE A 40 -18.24 32.20 -20.39
CA ILE A 40 -17.46 31.01 -19.97
C ILE A 40 -16.40 30.67 -21.02
N LEU A 41 -16.77 30.68 -22.30
CA LEU A 41 -15.83 30.47 -23.41
C LEU A 41 -14.69 31.50 -23.40
N LYS A 42 -14.98 32.79 -23.26
CA LYS A 42 -13.93 33.84 -23.16
C LYS A 42 -12.95 33.60 -21.99
N LYS A 43 -13.45 33.13 -20.84
CA LYS A 43 -12.61 32.75 -19.69
C LYS A 43 -11.74 31.55 -20.03
N LEU A 44 -12.32 30.49 -20.60
CA LEU A 44 -11.59 29.28 -21.01
C LEU A 44 -10.54 29.55 -22.07
N ASP A 45 -10.79 30.44 -23.03
CA ASP A 45 -9.81 30.88 -24.03
C ASP A 45 -8.61 31.56 -23.36
N THR A 46 -8.86 32.28 -22.27
CA THR A 46 -7.82 32.92 -21.48
C THR A 46 -6.96 31.90 -20.75
N TYR A 47 -7.58 30.89 -20.13
CA TYR A 47 -6.87 29.77 -19.52
C TYR A 47 -6.13 28.90 -20.53
N TYR A 48 -6.71 28.66 -21.71
CA TYR A 48 -6.06 27.94 -22.80
C TYR A 48 -4.80 28.66 -23.27
N ARG A 49 -4.87 29.98 -23.50
CA ARG A 49 -3.69 30.81 -23.81
C ARG A 49 -2.66 30.76 -22.68
N LYS A 50 -3.10 30.71 -21.41
CA LYS A 50 -2.23 30.59 -20.23
C LYS A 50 -1.51 29.24 -20.20
N VAL A 51 -2.23 28.13 -20.27
CA VAL A 51 -1.68 26.76 -20.30
C VAL A 51 -0.74 26.56 -21.50
N LYS A 52 -1.12 27.04 -22.68
CA LYS A 52 -0.28 26.97 -23.88
C LYS A 52 1.07 27.66 -23.72
N ARG A 53 1.09 28.86 -23.16
CA ARG A 53 2.30 29.68 -23.03
C ARG A 53 3.14 29.33 -21.81
N GLN A 54 2.51 28.90 -20.72
CA GLN A 54 3.19 28.73 -19.42
C GLN A 54 3.51 27.28 -19.08
N ILE A 55 2.80 26.30 -19.66
CA ILE A 55 3.04 24.87 -19.43
C ILE A 55 3.46 24.19 -20.73
N LEU A 56 2.58 24.13 -21.73
CA LEU A 56 2.80 23.33 -22.94
C LEU A 56 3.97 23.83 -23.81
N ALA A 57 4.37 25.09 -23.67
CA ALA A 57 5.56 25.64 -24.33
C ALA A 57 6.86 24.90 -23.94
N PHE A 58 6.88 24.23 -22.77
CA PHE A 58 8.03 23.48 -22.26
C PHE A 58 7.89 21.97 -22.49
N GLN A 59 6.80 21.49 -23.08
CA GLN A 59 6.59 20.06 -23.30
C GLN A 59 7.52 19.53 -24.39
N SER A 60 8.20 18.43 -24.12
CA SER A 60 9.05 17.74 -25.09
C SER A 60 8.28 17.23 -26.30
N LEU A 61 8.86 17.41 -27.48
CA LEU A 61 8.31 16.93 -28.74
C LEU A 61 8.42 15.41 -28.88
N THR A 62 9.40 14.78 -28.26
CA THR A 62 9.66 13.34 -28.37
C THR A 62 8.94 12.57 -27.26
N THR A 63 9.33 12.79 -26.01
CA THR A 63 8.83 12.02 -24.86
C THR A 63 7.50 12.55 -24.32
N GLY A 64 7.20 13.83 -24.52
CA GLY A 64 6.09 14.51 -23.85
C GLY A 64 6.37 14.96 -22.41
N LEU A 65 7.58 14.75 -21.91
CA LEU A 65 8.01 15.19 -20.58
C LEU A 65 8.24 16.71 -20.53
N PHE A 66 8.21 17.25 -19.32
CA PHE A 66 8.49 18.62 -18.94
C PHE A 66 9.81 18.67 -18.15
N PRO A 67 10.67 19.67 -18.40
CA PRO A 67 11.90 19.85 -17.64
C PRO A 67 11.62 20.31 -16.21
N ASN A 68 12.44 19.81 -15.30
CA ASN A 68 12.62 20.30 -13.95
C ASN A 68 13.58 21.48 -14.02
N HIS A 69 13.11 22.64 -13.62
CA HIS A 69 13.84 23.90 -13.78
C HIS A 69 14.87 24.16 -12.67
N LEU A 70 14.93 23.26 -11.69
CA LEU A 70 15.81 23.32 -10.53
C LEU A 70 17.19 22.75 -10.82
N GLU A 71 17.36 22.08 -11.96
CA GLU A 71 18.66 21.59 -12.38
C GLU A 71 19.34 22.55 -13.36
N PRO A 72 20.68 22.73 -13.21
CA PRO A 72 21.47 23.56 -14.11
C PRO A 72 21.36 23.06 -15.56
N ASP A 73 21.24 21.74 -15.74
CA ASP A 73 20.89 21.11 -17.01
C ASP A 73 19.37 21.07 -17.19
N LYS A 74 18.83 22.03 -17.96
CA LYS A 74 17.40 22.14 -18.37
C LYS A 74 16.88 20.96 -19.22
N LYS A 75 17.52 19.80 -19.12
CA LYS A 75 17.26 18.56 -19.87
C LYS A 75 16.67 17.47 -18.99
N VAL A 76 16.57 17.66 -17.68
CA VAL A 76 16.05 16.63 -16.76
C VAL A 76 14.63 16.96 -16.35
N GLY A 77 13.73 15.98 -16.27
CA GLY A 77 12.35 16.09 -15.82
C GLY A 77 12.09 15.17 -14.63
N HIS A 78 11.34 15.66 -13.64
CA HIS A 78 10.94 14.87 -12.47
C HIS A 78 9.50 14.36 -12.62
N VAL A 79 9.26 13.09 -12.28
CA VAL A 79 7.97 12.41 -12.47
C VAL A 79 6.83 13.15 -11.78
N VAL A 80 7.00 13.59 -10.53
CA VAL A 80 5.91 14.24 -9.78
C VAL A 80 5.51 15.55 -10.44
N GLU A 81 6.47 16.41 -10.79
CA GLU A 81 6.20 17.68 -11.48
C GLU A 81 5.50 17.45 -12.82
N ASN A 82 5.95 16.44 -13.57
CA ASN A 82 5.36 16.05 -14.85
C ASN A 82 3.90 15.60 -14.71
N VAL A 83 3.59 14.82 -13.67
CA VAL A 83 2.21 14.40 -13.39
C VAL A 83 1.34 15.62 -13.06
N PHE A 84 1.80 16.56 -12.23
CA PHE A 84 1.02 17.78 -11.95
C PHE A 84 0.83 18.68 -13.17
N CYS A 85 1.84 18.79 -14.05
CA CYS A 85 1.68 19.47 -15.34
C CYS A 85 0.60 18.79 -16.20
N ALA A 86 0.60 17.46 -16.25
CA ALA A 86 -0.44 16.69 -16.95
C ALA A 86 -1.83 16.91 -16.32
N ILE A 87 -1.93 16.95 -14.99
CA ILE A 87 -3.20 17.23 -14.27
C ILE A 87 -3.72 18.63 -14.63
N ALA A 88 -2.87 19.66 -14.70
CA ALA A 88 -3.31 21.01 -15.05
C ALA A 88 -3.85 21.11 -16.49
N VAL A 89 -3.16 20.48 -17.43
CA VAL A 89 -3.58 20.41 -18.84
C VAL A 89 -4.88 19.62 -18.98
N TRP A 90 -4.97 18.47 -18.31
CA TRP A 90 -6.17 17.64 -18.27
C TRP A 90 -7.35 18.34 -17.59
N SER A 91 -7.13 19.06 -16.49
CA SER A 91 -8.19 19.81 -15.80
C SER A 91 -8.84 20.83 -16.75
N LEU A 92 -8.04 21.55 -17.54
CA LEU A 92 -8.58 22.47 -18.54
C LEU A 92 -9.35 21.73 -19.65
N ARG A 93 -8.88 20.56 -20.10
CA ARG A 93 -9.65 19.69 -21.01
C ARG A 93 -11.02 19.39 -20.44
N GLN A 94 -11.11 19.00 -19.17
CA GLN A 94 -12.40 18.64 -18.55
C GLN A 94 -13.40 19.79 -18.63
N CYS A 95 -12.93 21.03 -18.45
CA CYS A 95 -13.78 22.20 -18.62
C CYS A 95 -14.27 22.37 -20.07
N TYR A 96 -13.40 22.16 -21.07
CA TYR A 96 -13.80 22.21 -22.48
C TYR A 96 -14.72 21.05 -22.89
N CYS A 97 -14.55 19.85 -22.31
CA CYS A 97 -15.44 18.70 -22.58
C CYS A 97 -16.89 18.93 -22.13
N LYS A 98 -17.15 19.94 -21.30
CA LYS A 98 -18.50 20.34 -20.89
C LYS A 98 -19.19 21.25 -21.90
N ILE A 99 -18.49 21.69 -22.94
CA ILE A 99 -18.98 22.62 -23.94
C ILE A 99 -19.14 21.86 -25.25
N ASP A 100 -20.25 22.09 -25.94
CA ASP A 100 -20.60 21.38 -27.18
C ASP A 100 -19.65 21.68 -28.35
N ASN A 101 -19.07 22.89 -28.43
CA ASN A 101 -18.14 23.27 -29.49
C ASN A 101 -16.88 23.96 -28.94
N ASP A 102 -15.83 23.16 -28.76
CA ASP A 102 -14.53 23.58 -28.22
C ASP A 102 -13.46 23.87 -29.30
N GLN A 103 -13.83 23.82 -30.59
CA GLN A 103 -12.92 23.92 -31.73
C GLN A 103 -11.78 22.87 -31.71
N GLY A 104 -11.98 21.71 -31.06
CA GLY A 104 -10.99 20.63 -30.95
C GLY A 104 -9.95 20.83 -29.84
N ARG A 105 -10.09 21.86 -29.01
CA ARG A 105 -9.11 22.18 -27.95
C ARG A 105 -9.06 21.14 -26.83
N ALA A 106 -10.19 20.56 -26.44
CA ALA A 106 -10.23 19.47 -25.47
C ALA A 106 -9.48 18.24 -25.98
N HIS A 107 -9.60 17.94 -27.28
CA HIS A 107 -8.86 16.85 -27.89
C HIS A 107 -7.34 17.12 -27.84
N GLU A 108 -6.91 18.31 -28.25
CA GLU A 108 -5.50 18.72 -28.19
C GLU A 108 -4.92 18.65 -26.77
N LEU A 109 -5.61 19.25 -25.79
CA LEU A 109 -5.19 19.22 -24.39
C LEU A 109 -5.15 17.77 -23.86
N GLY A 110 -6.12 16.95 -24.24
CA GLY A 110 -6.15 15.53 -23.91
C GLY A 110 -4.94 14.76 -24.45
N GLN A 111 -4.61 14.95 -25.72
CA GLN A 111 -3.44 14.32 -26.33
C GLN A 111 -2.13 14.80 -25.68
N ALA A 112 -2.03 16.08 -25.31
CA ALA A 112 -0.87 16.60 -24.59
C ALA A 112 -0.70 15.96 -23.20
N ALA A 113 -1.79 15.78 -22.45
CA ALA A 113 -1.76 15.10 -21.16
C ALA A 113 -1.42 13.60 -21.31
N VAL A 114 -2.04 12.90 -22.28
CA VAL A 114 -1.74 11.49 -22.60
C VAL A 114 -0.27 11.32 -22.97
N LYS A 115 0.28 12.23 -23.78
CA LYS A 115 1.69 12.19 -24.19
C LYS A 115 2.64 12.25 -23.00
N CYS A 116 2.40 13.13 -22.02
CA CYS A 116 3.19 13.21 -20.80
C CYS A 116 3.13 11.90 -19.98
N MET A 117 1.92 11.42 -19.70
CA MET A 117 1.72 10.19 -18.91
C MET A 117 2.34 8.96 -19.59
N ARG A 118 2.20 8.85 -20.92
CA ARG A 118 2.85 7.79 -21.71
C ARG A 118 4.36 7.95 -21.74
N GLY A 119 4.88 9.18 -21.78
CA GLY A 119 6.31 9.46 -21.66
C GLY A 119 6.90 8.85 -20.39
N ILE A 120 6.26 9.10 -19.24
CA ILE A 120 6.66 8.52 -17.95
C ILE A 120 6.59 6.99 -17.99
N LEU A 121 5.48 6.43 -18.47
CA LEU A 121 5.30 4.98 -18.56
C LEU A 121 6.39 4.33 -19.42
N ASN A 122 6.70 4.90 -20.59
CA ASN A 122 7.74 4.40 -21.48
C ASN A 122 9.13 4.45 -20.83
N CYS A 123 9.44 5.51 -20.08
CA CYS A 123 10.70 5.62 -19.34
C CYS A 123 10.82 4.50 -18.28
N TRP A 124 9.74 4.23 -17.54
CA TRP A 124 9.73 3.15 -16.55
C TRP A 124 9.71 1.75 -17.15
N MET A 125 9.04 1.54 -18.30
CA MET A 125 9.05 0.23 -18.96
C MET A 125 10.44 -0.19 -19.43
N ARG A 126 11.32 0.76 -19.77
CA ARG A 126 12.75 0.48 -20.04
C ARG A 126 13.48 -0.06 -18.80
N GLN A 127 12.98 0.23 -17.60
CA GLN A 127 13.48 -0.24 -16.31
C GLN A 127 12.79 -1.51 -15.78
N ALA A 128 12.11 -2.29 -16.64
CA ALA A 128 11.39 -3.49 -16.20
C ALA A 128 12.22 -4.44 -15.32
N LYS A 129 13.52 -4.63 -15.65
CA LYS A 129 14.44 -5.46 -14.85
C LYS A 129 14.59 -4.97 -13.40
N LYS A 130 14.67 -3.64 -13.20
CA LYS A 130 14.76 -3.02 -11.86
C LYS A 130 13.49 -3.32 -11.05
N VAL A 131 12.31 -3.15 -11.67
CA VAL A 131 11.02 -3.45 -11.03
C VAL A 131 10.93 -4.90 -10.57
N GLU A 132 11.39 -5.84 -11.39
CA GLU A 132 11.37 -7.26 -11.05
C GLU A 132 12.14 -7.57 -9.75
N VAL A 133 13.37 -7.05 -9.65
CA VAL A 133 14.21 -7.19 -8.46
C VAL A 133 13.62 -6.43 -7.27
N PHE A 134 13.11 -5.22 -7.50
CA PHE A 134 12.54 -4.37 -6.45
C PHE A 134 11.36 -5.00 -5.71
N LYS A 135 10.48 -5.75 -6.39
CA LYS A 135 9.35 -6.43 -5.73
C LYS A 135 9.79 -7.35 -4.58
N SER A 136 10.96 -7.97 -4.73
CA SER A 136 11.55 -8.87 -3.75
C SER A 136 12.40 -8.09 -2.75
N GLU A 137 13.36 -7.33 -3.26
CA GLU A 137 14.37 -6.66 -2.44
C GLU A 137 13.88 -5.39 -1.77
N GLN A 138 13.06 -4.56 -2.42
CA GLN A 138 12.73 -3.20 -1.94
C GLN A 138 14.00 -2.39 -1.60
N SER A 139 15.03 -2.47 -2.44
CA SER A 139 16.29 -1.72 -2.27
C SER A 139 16.24 -0.37 -2.99
N PRO A 140 16.89 0.69 -2.48
CA PRO A 140 17.05 1.93 -3.23
C PRO A 140 17.78 1.78 -4.56
N LYS A 141 18.68 0.80 -4.69
CA LYS A 141 19.47 0.55 -5.92
C LYS A 141 18.62 0.01 -7.06
N ASP A 142 17.60 -0.78 -6.73
CA ASP A 142 16.70 -1.39 -7.70
C ASP A 142 15.42 -0.58 -7.90
N ALA A 143 15.34 0.61 -7.30
CA ALA A 143 14.17 1.46 -7.38
C ALA A 143 13.99 2.04 -8.79
N LEU A 144 12.72 2.31 -9.15
CA LEU A 144 12.43 3.08 -10.35
C LEU A 144 12.93 4.52 -10.20
N HIS A 145 13.61 5.01 -11.23
CA HIS A 145 14.04 6.40 -11.25
C HIS A 145 12.83 7.35 -11.28
N SER A 146 12.92 8.45 -10.54
CA SER A 146 11.97 9.54 -10.57
C SER A 146 12.40 10.71 -11.46
N ARG A 147 13.59 10.61 -12.07
CA ARG A 147 14.23 11.64 -12.90
C ARG A 147 14.63 11.06 -14.24
N PHE A 148 14.32 11.79 -15.30
CA PHE A 148 14.57 11.35 -16.68
C PHE A 148 15.08 12.49 -17.54
N ASN A 149 15.89 12.17 -18.53
CA ASN A 149 16.17 13.12 -19.59
C ASN A 149 14.89 13.35 -20.43
N VAL A 150 14.55 14.62 -20.61
CA VAL A 150 13.32 15.11 -21.24
C VAL A 150 13.27 14.83 -22.73
N PHE A 151 14.41 14.63 -23.40
CA PHE A 151 14.48 14.48 -24.85
C PHE A 151 14.50 13.02 -25.30
N ASP A 152 15.23 12.15 -24.62
CA ASP A 152 15.36 10.73 -24.99
C ASP A 152 14.64 9.80 -24.01
N GLY A 153 14.32 10.26 -22.80
CA GLY A 153 13.76 9.44 -21.73
C GLY A 153 14.79 8.49 -21.11
N SER A 154 16.08 8.79 -21.24
CA SER A 154 17.14 8.03 -20.57
C SER A 154 17.15 8.30 -19.08
N GLU A 155 17.72 7.37 -18.33
CA GLU A 155 18.08 7.59 -16.94
C GLU A 155 19.15 8.69 -16.86
N VAL A 156 19.13 9.44 -15.76
CA VAL A 156 20.18 10.42 -15.45
C VAL A 156 21.16 9.74 -14.50
N GLU A 157 22.38 9.47 -14.97
CA GLU A 157 23.45 8.73 -14.26
C GLU A 157 24.45 9.70 -13.58
N GLY A 158 24.98 9.36 -12.38
CA GLY A 158 26.02 10.14 -11.67
C GLY A 158 25.95 10.10 -10.13
N ALA A 159 26.61 11.06 -9.44
CA ALA A 159 26.43 11.31 -7.98
C ALA A 159 24.95 11.60 -7.59
N ASP A 160 24.11 11.73 -8.62
CA ASP A 160 22.67 11.88 -8.62
C ASP A 160 21.89 10.56 -8.51
N GLU A 161 22.56 9.40 -8.42
CA GLU A 161 21.89 8.11 -8.14
C GLU A 161 21.21 8.05 -6.77
N VAL A 162 21.61 8.94 -5.87
CA VAL A 162 21.02 9.06 -4.55
C VAL A 162 19.63 9.70 -4.65
N GLY A 163 18.64 9.20 -3.89
CA GLY A 163 17.32 9.83 -3.80
C GLY A 163 16.25 9.26 -4.74
N GLN A 164 16.55 8.21 -5.49
CA GLN A 164 15.67 7.69 -6.56
C GLN A 164 14.42 6.98 -6.04
N LEU A 165 14.53 6.27 -4.92
CA LEU A 165 13.39 5.55 -4.34
C LEU A 165 12.35 6.53 -3.79
N GLN A 166 11.29 6.75 -4.58
CA GLN A 166 10.17 7.63 -4.24
C GLN A 166 8.84 6.92 -4.49
N ILE A 167 8.29 6.32 -3.44
CA ILE A 167 7.01 5.60 -3.51
C ILE A 167 5.87 6.56 -3.87
N CYS A 168 5.96 7.81 -3.40
CA CYS A 168 5.01 8.87 -3.72
C CYS A 168 4.90 9.14 -5.23
N ALA A 169 6.00 9.02 -6.00
CA ALA A 169 5.99 9.29 -7.44
C ALA A 169 5.16 8.25 -8.21
N ILE A 170 5.36 6.97 -7.91
CA ILE A 170 4.58 5.87 -8.48
C ILE A 170 3.10 6.01 -8.06
N SER A 171 2.86 6.34 -6.80
CA SER A 171 1.51 6.43 -6.24
C SER A 171 0.67 7.54 -6.88
N ILE A 172 1.24 8.74 -7.00
CA ILE A 172 0.55 9.87 -7.67
C ILE A 172 0.31 9.56 -9.14
N PHE A 173 1.27 8.93 -9.84
CA PHE A 173 1.08 8.50 -11.23
C PHE A 173 -0.10 7.54 -11.38
N LEU A 174 -0.19 6.51 -10.54
CA LEU A 174 -1.29 5.52 -10.58
C LEU A 174 -2.66 6.16 -10.29
N ILE A 175 -2.73 7.05 -9.30
CA ILE A 175 -3.93 7.83 -9.01
C ILE A 175 -4.38 8.63 -10.24
N THR A 176 -3.46 9.38 -10.83
CA THR A 176 -3.77 10.22 -12.00
C THR A 176 -4.13 9.39 -13.22
N LEU A 177 -3.50 8.23 -13.40
CA LEU A 177 -3.83 7.27 -14.46
C LEU A 177 -5.30 6.85 -14.38
N VAL A 178 -5.79 6.48 -13.18
CA VAL A 178 -7.19 6.12 -12.95
C VAL A 178 -8.13 7.30 -13.24
N GLN A 179 -7.80 8.50 -12.74
CA GLN A 179 -8.61 9.70 -12.95
C GLN A 179 -8.76 10.06 -14.44
N MET A 180 -7.66 10.00 -15.20
CA MET A 180 -7.64 10.32 -16.62
C MET A 180 -8.36 9.27 -17.47
N ILE A 181 -8.18 7.98 -17.19
CA ILE A 181 -8.87 6.90 -17.90
C ILE A 181 -10.38 6.94 -17.62
N THR A 182 -10.79 7.18 -16.37
CA THR A 182 -12.20 7.39 -15.99
C THR A 182 -12.82 8.58 -16.74
N SER A 183 -11.99 9.51 -17.21
CA SER A 183 -12.39 10.68 -18.00
C SER A 183 -12.27 10.48 -19.51
N ASN A 184 -12.30 9.22 -19.97
CA ASN A 184 -12.24 8.81 -21.36
C ASN A 184 -10.92 9.17 -22.08
N LEU A 185 -9.79 9.23 -21.36
CA LEU A 185 -8.47 9.27 -22.00
C LEU A 185 -7.89 7.86 -22.15
N GLN A 186 -7.41 7.55 -23.34
CA GLN A 186 -6.71 6.29 -23.60
C GLN A 186 -5.22 6.49 -23.36
N ILE A 187 -4.72 6.00 -22.23
CA ILE A 187 -3.30 6.07 -21.86
C ILE A 187 -2.60 4.72 -22.06
N ILE A 188 -3.28 3.62 -21.77
CA ILE A 188 -2.76 2.24 -21.91
C ILE A 188 -3.24 1.63 -23.22
N PHE A 189 -2.33 1.04 -24.00
CA PHE A 189 -2.56 0.53 -25.36
C PHE A 189 -2.29 -0.96 -25.50
N SER A 190 -1.50 -1.59 -24.63
CA SER A 190 -1.14 -3.02 -24.77
C SER A 190 -1.25 -3.79 -23.46
N MET A 191 -1.39 -5.12 -23.57
CA MET A 191 -1.38 -6.00 -22.40
C MET A 191 -0.02 -6.03 -21.71
N ASP A 192 1.05 -5.72 -22.45
CA ASP A 192 2.39 -5.58 -21.87
C ASP A 192 2.45 -4.37 -20.91
N GLU A 193 1.81 -3.25 -21.28
CA GLU A 193 1.65 -2.07 -20.42
C GLU A 193 0.73 -2.36 -19.22
N VAL A 194 -0.36 -3.12 -19.40
CA VAL A 194 -1.24 -3.57 -18.29
C VAL A 194 -0.46 -4.36 -17.26
N ASN A 195 0.31 -5.37 -17.71
CA ASN A 195 1.14 -6.17 -16.84
C ASN A 195 2.21 -5.31 -16.14
N PHE A 196 2.81 -4.34 -16.83
CA PHE A 196 3.75 -3.41 -16.21
C PHE A 196 3.10 -2.60 -15.07
N VAL A 197 1.90 -2.05 -15.29
CA VAL A 197 1.16 -1.33 -14.25
C VAL A 197 0.80 -2.24 -13.06
N GLN A 198 0.47 -3.51 -13.30
CA GLN A 198 0.28 -4.50 -12.23
C GLN A 198 1.57 -4.72 -11.40
N GLN A 199 2.75 -4.68 -12.03
CA GLN A 199 4.02 -4.74 -11.29
C GLN A 199 4.27 -3.49 -10.43
N LEU A 200 3.86 -2.31 -10.89
CA LEU A 200 3.94 -1.07 -10.08
C LEU A 200 3.09 -1.19 -8.81
N VAL A 201 1.91 -1.82 -8.91
CA VAL A 201 1.07 -2.12 -7.74
C VAL A 201 1.81 -3.01 -6.74
N PHE A 202 2.44 -4.10 -7.19
CA PHE A 202 3.22 -4.98 -6.31
C PHE A 202 4.42 -4.30 -5.65
N ALA A 203 4.97 -3.26 -6.27
CA ALA A 203 6.05 -2.44 -5.72
C ALA A 203 5.56 -1.57 -4.55
N ILE A 204 4.37 -0.95 -4.67
CA ILE A 204 3.83 -0.05 -3.63
C ILE A 204 3.04 -0.76 -2.52
N GLU A 205 2.61 -2.02 -2.71
CA GLU A 205 1.92 -2.83 -1.69
C GLU A 205 2.66 -2.91 -0.34
N ARG A 206 4.00 -2.84 -0.37
CA ARG A 206 4.86 -2.94 0.83
C ARG A 206 5.33 -1.59 1.38
N ALA A 207 4.76 -0.47 0.93
CA ALA A 207 5.16 0.87 1.36
C ALA A 207 5.20 1.05 2.89
N TYR A 208 4.30 0.39 3.64
CA TYR A 208 4.26 0.38 5.11
C TYR A 208 5.56 -0.04 5.79
N ARG A 209 6.45 -0.73 5.09
CA ARG A 209 7.75 -1.22 5.59
C ARG A 209 8.92 -0.93 4.65
N THR A 210 8.74 -0.10 3.63
CA THR A 210 9.79 0.27 2.67
C THR A 210 10.17 1.73 2.90
N PRO A 211 11.26 2.00 3.63
CA PRO A 211 11.80 3.34 3.77
C PRO A 211 12.15 3.93 2.40
N ASP A 212 11.81 5.19 2.16
CA ASP A 212 12.06 5.89 0.91
C ASP A 212 12.67 7.28 1.16
N TYR A 213 12.94 8.04 0.10
CA TYR A 213 13.50 9.39 0.22
C TYR A 213 12.44 10.49 0.39
N GLY A 214 11.15 10.12 0.43
CA GLY A 214 10.02 11.04 0.45
C GLY A 214 9.91 11.89 -0.82
N ILE A 215 8.89 12.76 -0.88
CA ILE A 215 8.64 13.62 -2.06
C ILE A 215 9.78 14.61 -2.34
N TRP A 216 10.55 14.97 -1.32
CA TRP A 216 11.68 15.90 -1.42
C TRP A 216 13.02 15.26 -1.82
N ALA A 217 13.05 13.94 -2.05
CA ALA A 217 14.24 13.18 -2.47
C ALA A 217 15.45 13.31 -1.51
N ARG A 218 15.21 13.44 -0.21
CA ARG A 218 16.22 13.63 0.85
C ARG A 218 16.29 12.52 1.89
N GLY A 219 15.22 11.76 2.04
CA GLY A 219 15.13 10.74 3.09
C GLY A 219 14.98 11.42 4.45
N SER A 220 15.88 11.14 5.37
CA SER A 220 15.88 11.75 6.69
C SER A 220 16.04 13.28 6.65
N LYS A 221 15.62 13.93 7.73
CA LYS A 221 15.85 15.37 7.95
C LYS A 221 17.34 15.74 7.89
N TYR A 222 18.22 14.81 8.27
CA TYR A 222 19.66 15.02 8.30
C TYR A 222 20.28 15.00 6.90
N ASN A 223 19.56 14.53 5.88
CA ASN A 223 20.05 14.42 4.51
C ASN A 223 21.43 13.73 4.45
N THR A 224 21.53 12.54 5.04
CA THR A 224 22.75 11.71 5.12
C THR A 224 22.64 10.45 4.24
N ASN A 225 21.87 10.52 3.16
CA ASN A 225 21.52 9.37 2.31
C ASN A 225 20.71 8.25 3.02
N SER A 226 20.09 8.54 4.16
CA SER A 226 19.30 7.58 4.92
C SER A 226 17.81 7.67 4.57
N CYS A 227 17.20 6.54 4.20
CA CYS A 227 15.77 6.43 3.93
C CYS A 227 14.97 6.27 5.23
N GLU A 228 13.73 6.78 5.26
CA GLU A 228 12.82 6.64 6.40
C GLU A 228 11.40 6.27 5.93
N LEU A 229 10.55 5.78 6.84
CA LEU A 229 9.13 5.65 6.57
C LEU A 229 8.46 7.03 6.61
N HIS A 230 8.04 7.51 5.44
CA HIS A 230 7.32 8.77 5.27
C HIS A 230 5.81 8.52 5.27
N ALA A 231 5.09 9.15 6.20
CA ALA A 231 3.63 9.09 6.26
C ALA A 231 3.02 9.59 4.94
N SER A 232 3.57 10.64 4.34
CA SER A 232 3.13 11.15 3.04
C SER A 232 3.21 10.08 1.93
N SER A 233 4.34 9.39 1.79
CA SER A 233 4.51 8.31 0.80
C SER A 233 3.57 7.13 1.05
N ILE A 234 3.41 6.69 2.31
CA ILE A 234 2.54 5.56 2.66
C ILE A 234 1.07 5.92 2.41
N GLY A 235 0.64 7.13 2.77
CA GLY A 235 -0.73 7.59 2.53
C GLY A 235 -1.05 7.69 1.04
N MET A 236 -0.11 8.17 0.22
CA MET A 236 -0.24 8.16 -1.24
C MET A 236 -0.33 6.75 -1.81
N ALA A 237 0.51 5.83 -1.35
CA ALA A 237 0.46 4.43 -1.75
C ALA A 237 -0.88 3.78 -1.37
N LYS A 238 -1.36 4.01 -0.14
CA LYS A 238 -2.67 3.55 0.32
C LYS A 238 -3.79 4.02 -0.60
N ALA A 239 -3.83 5.30 -0.95
CA ALA A 239 -4.86 5.85 -1.84
C ALA A 239 -4.76 5.33 -3.28
N ALA A 240 -3.53 5.10 -3.77
CA ALA A 240 -3.31 4.49 -5.09
C ALA A 240 -3.82 3.04 -5.12
N LEU A 241 -3.50 2.24 -4.09
CA LEU A 241 -4.00 0.87 -3.95
C LEU A 241 -5.54 0.83 -3.92
N GLU A 242 -6.20 1.78 -3.25
CA GLU A 242 -7.66 1.88 -3.26
C GLU A 242 -8.22 2.21 -4.64
N ALA A 243 -7.58 3.12 -5.38
CA ALA A 243 -8.03 3.53 -6.70
C ALA A 243 -7.81 2.45 -7.77
N MET A 244 -6.72 1.67 -7.65
CA MET A 244 -6.35 0.65 -8.63
C MET A 244 -7.11 -0.66 -8.47
N ASN A 245 -7.59 -0.98 -7.27
CA ASN A 245 -8.20 -2.28 -6.99
C ASN A 245 -9.50 -2.49 -7.79
N GLY A 246 -9.50 -3.48 -8.68
CA GLY A 246 -10.65 -3.80 -9.54
C GLY A 246 -10.85 -2.80 -10.69
N PHE A 247 -9.87 -1.92 -10.95
CA PHE A 247 -9.94 -0.93 -12.03
C PHE A 247 -9.52 -1.55 -13.36
N ASN A 248 -10.25 -1.23 -14.43
CA ASN A 248 -9.91 -1.66 -15.79
C ASN A 248 -9.06 -0.60 -16.50
N LEU A 249 -7.83 -0.95 -16.89
CA LEU A 249 -6.90 0.00 -17.51
C LEU A 249 -7.27 0.44 -18.93
N TYR A 250 -8.22 -0.24 -19.58
CA TYR A 250 -8.81 0.22 -20.85
C TYR A 250 -10.11 1.00 -20.65
N GLY A 251 -10.49 1.31 -19.39
CA GLY A 251 -11.74 1.97 -19.04
C GLY A 251 -12.95 1.11 -19.42
N ASP A 252 -14.03 1.76 -19.86
CA ASP A 252 -15.30 1.12 -20.23
C ASP A 252 -15.19 0.16 -21.42
N LYS A 253 -14.10 0.27 -22.21
CA LYS A 253 -13.84 -0.59 -23.37
C LYS A 253 -13.02 -1.84 -23.03
N GLY A 254 -12.63 -2.00 -21.77
CA GLY A 254 -11.74 -3.07 -21.34
C GLY A 254 -12.44 -4.40 -21.09
N ALA A 255 -11.66 -5.48 -21.21
CA ALA A 255 -12.10 -6.83 -20.88
C ALA A 255 -11.64 -7.24 -19.48
N ASN A 256 -12.05 -8.42 -19.01
CA ASN A 256 -11.78 -8.88 -17.65
C ASN A 256 -10.27 -9.10 -17.36
N TRP A 257 -9.47 -9.43 -18.37
CA TRP A 257 -8.03 -9.64 -18.20
C TRP A 257 -7.22 -8.35 -18.06
N SER A 258 -7.78 -7.17 -18.37
CA SER A 258 -7.11 -5.87 -18.22
C SER A 258 -7.40 -5.18 -16.88
N VAL A 259 -7.96 -5.94 -15.93
CA VAL A 259 -8.29 -5.49 -14.58
C VAL A 259 -7.08 -5.65 -13.66
N VAL A 260 -6.82 -4.63 -12.85
CA VAL A 260 -5.74 -4.63 -11.86
C VAL A 260 -6.24 -5.16 -10.53
N TYR A 261 -5.44 -6.00 -9.89
CA TYR A 261 -5.75 -6.61 -8.59
C TYR A 261 -4.80 -6.08 -7.52
N VAL A 262 -5.34 -5.89 -6.32
CA VAL A 262 -4.60 -5.41 -5.15
C VAL A 262 -4.81 -6.38 -3.99
N ASP A 263 -3.74 -6.70 -3.27
CA ASP A 263 -3.83 -7.41 -2.01
C ASP A 263 -4.48 -6.52 -0.93
N VAL A 264 -5.66 -6.93 -0.47
CA VAL A 264 -6.45 -6.18 0.53
C VAL A 264 -5.78 -6.17 1.90
N ASP A 265 -5.05 -7.23 2.25
CA ASP A 265 -4.28 -7.26 3.49
C ASP A 265 -3.09 -6.29 3.40
N ALA A 266 -2.45 -6.18 2.24
CA ALA A 266 -1.40 -5.19 2.01
C ALA A 266 -1.93 -3.75 2.09
N HIS A 267 -3.08 -3.47 1.46
CA HIS A 267 -3.77 -2.18 1.61
C HIS A 267 -4.05 -1.85 3.08
N ASN A 268 -4.60 -2.80 3.85
CA ASN A 268 -4.93 -2.57 5.25
C ASN A 268 -3.68 -2.32 6.11
N ARG A 269 -2.57 -3.00 5.86
CA ARG A 269 -1.28 -2.73 6.53
C ARG A 269 -0.79 -1.29 6.27
N ASN A 270 -0.86 -0.82 5.03
CA ASN A 270 -0.54 0.57 4.68
C ASN A 270 -1.45 1.56 5.41
N ARG A 271 -2.76 1.29 5.45
CA ARG A 271 -3.73 2.10 6.18
C ARG A 271 -3.42 2.18 7.68
N THR A 272 -3.26 1.03 8.34
CA THR A 272 -2.99 0.98 9.78
C THR A 272 -1.67 1.66 10.13
N THR A 273 -0.61 1.45 9.36
CA THR A 273 0.66 2.14 9.57
C THR A 273 0.54 3.65 9.35
N PHE A 274 -0.18 4.08 8.33
CA PHE A 274 -0.43 5.50 8.06
C PHE A 274 -1.22 6.17 9.20
N ASP A 275 -2.31 5.54 9.65
CA ASP A 275 -3.13 6.01 10.78
C ASP A 275 -2.27 6.15 12.07
N MET A 276 -1.31 5.24 12.29
CA MET A 276 -0.40 5.26 13.45
C MET A 276 0.70 6.31 13.35
N LEU A 277 1.12 6.71 12.14
CA LEU A 277 2.13 7.74 11.96
C LEU A 277 1.57 9.14 12.19
N LEU A 278 0.34 9.41 11.73
CA LEU A 278 -0.25 10.75 11.83
C LEU A 278 -0.42 11.21 13.29
N PRO A 279 -0.18 12.49 13.60
CA PRO A 279 0.15 13.60 12.70
C PRO A 279 1.68 13.81 12.51
N ARG A 280 2.51 12.79 12.75
CA ARG A 280 3.96 12.83 12.51
C ARG A 280 4.26 12.38 11.07
N GLU A 281 5.27 12.97 10.44
CA GLU A 281 5.69 12.58 9.08
C GLU A 281 6.61 11.35 9.10
N SER A 282 7.71 11.40 9.84
CA SER A 282 8.72 10.33 9.86
C SER A 282 9.44 10.28 11.20
N ALA A 283 10.45 9.41 11.32
CA ALA A 283 11.25 9.30 12.53
C ALA A 283 11.97 10.62 12.86
N SER A 284 12.61 11.25 11.87
CA SER A 284 13.33 12.52 12.05
C SER A 284 12.48 13.77 11.76
N LYS A 285 11.40 13.65 10.98
CA LYS A 285 10.51 14.77 10.61
C LYS A 285 9.25 14.76 11.46
N ASN A 286 9.16 15.72 12.38
CA ASN A 286 7.97 15.88 13.23
C ASN A 286 6.73 16.29 12.42
N SER A 287 6.87 17.17 11.42
CA SER A 287 5.80 17.62 10.52
C SER A 287 6.42 17.94 9.16
N ASP A 288 5.64 17.79 8.09
CA ASP A 288 6.05 18.06 6.71
C ASP A 288 4.85 18.58 5.91
N ALA A 289 5.09 19.52 4.99
CA ALA A 289 4.06 20.09 4.12
C ALA A 289 3.54 19.08 3.09
N ALA A 290 4.30 18.01 2.79
CA ALA A 290 3.86 16.87 1.97
C ALA A 290 2.62 16.16 2.54
N LEU A 291 2.40 16.25 3.86
CA LEU A 291 1.19 15.74 4.50
C LEU A 291 -0.07 16.41 3.94
N LEU A 292 -0.01 17.68 3.53
CA LEU A 292 -1.16 18.40 2.94
C LEU A 292 -1.62 17.75 1.64
N LEU A 293 -0.69 17.33 0.77
CA LEU A 293 -0.98 16.60 -0.47
C LEU A 293 -1.56 15.19 -0.21
N THR A 294 -1.36 14.67 0.99
CA THR A 294 -1.72 13.30 1.37
C THR A 294 -3.10 13.27 2.03
N VAL A 295 -3.36 14.15 2.99
CA VAL A 295 -4.64 14.24 3.72
C VAL A 295 -5.70 15.05 2.96
N SER A 296 -5.28 15.90 2.02
CA SER A 296 -6.16 16.68 1.15
C SER A 296 -5.90 16.33 -0.32
N TRP A 297 -6.33 17.20 -1.23
CA TRP A 297 -6.07 17.05 -2.66
C TRP A 297 -4.54 17.01 -2.93
N PRO A 298 -4.05 16.09 -3.78
CA PRO A 298 -4.79 15.21 -4.70
C PRO A 298 -5.10 13.80 -4.18
N THR A 299 -4.76 13.46 -2.93
CA THR A 299 -4.71 12.05 -2.50
C THR A 299 -5.93 11.61 -1.70
N PHE A 300 -6.35 12.40 -0.71
CA PHE A 300 -7.41 12.06 0.24
C PHE A 300 -7.21 10.69 0.92
N ALA A 301 -6.01 10.44 1.45
CA ALA A 301 -5.62 9.14 1.99
C ALA A 301 -6.36 8.72 3.26
N ILE A 302 -6.98 9.65 3.99
CA ILE A 302 -7.68 9.38 5.26
C ILE A 302 -8.99 10.17 5.34
N HIS A 303 -10.00 9.55 5.94
CA HIS A 303 -11.35 10.11 6.08
C HIS A 303 -11.77 10.37 7.53
N ASP A 304 -10.92 10.05 8.51
CA ASP A 304 -11.13 10.47 9.91
C ASP A 304 -10.92 11.99 10.01
N SER A 305 -12.03 12.72 10.16
CA SER A 305 -12.04 14.18 10.24
C SER A 305 -11.15 14.72 11.37
N THR A 306 -11.04 14.00 12.49
CA THR A 306 -10.26 14.41 13.65
C THR A 306 -8.77 14.35 13.34
N LEU A 307 -8.31 13.23 12.77
CA LEU A 307 -6.91 13.06 12.37
C LEU A 307 -6.52 14.01 11.23
N VAL A 308 -7.39 14.21 10.25
CA VAL A 308 -7.18 15.20 9.16
C VAL A 308 -6.99 16.59 9.75
N GLN A 309 -7.91 17.06 10.59
CA GLN A 309 -7.83 18.39 11.18
C GLN A 309 -6.61 18.56 12.10
N ASN A 310 -6.29 17.55 12.91
CA ASN A 310 -5.11 17.58 13.78
C ASN A 310 -3.81 17.68 12.97
N THR A 311 -3.74 16.96 11.85
CA THR A 311 -2.59 16.98 10.93
C THR A 311 -2.45 18.34 10.25
N ILE A 312 -3.53 18.87 9.67
CA ILE A 312 -3.53 20.19 9.02
C ILE A 312 -3.22 21.30 10.03
N ARG A 313 -3.85 21.30 11.22
CA ARG A 313 -3.54 22.27 12.29
C ARG A 313 -2.08 22.22 12.72
N LYS A 314 -1.49 21.03 12.81
CA LYS A 314 -0.06 20.87 13.13
C LYS A 314 0.82 21.45 12.03
N CYS A 315 0.51 21.19 10.76
CA CYS A 315 1.23 21.76 9.62
C CYS A 315 1.14 23.28 9.61
N ILE A 316 -0.06 23.86 9.76
CA ILE A 316 -0.25 25.31 9.85
C ILE A 316 0.57 25.88 11.02
N ARG A 317 0.41 25.33 12.23
CA ARG A 317 1.09 25.85 13.43
C ARG A 317 2.62 25.80 13.35
N LYS A 318 3.19 24.79 12.68
CA LYS A 318 4.63 24.54 12.66
C LYS A 318 5.33 25.05 11.40
N LEU A 319 4.64 25.08 10.26
CA LEU A 319 5.26 25.30 8.95
C LEU A 319 4.76 26.56 8.25
N ARG A 320 3.60 27.13 8.61
CA ARG A 320 3.11 28.38 8.01
C ARG A 320 4.04 29.54 8.38
N GLY A 321 4.56 30.20 7.36
CA GLY A 321 5.27 31.47 7.43
C GLY A 321 4.45 32.62 6.86
N THR A 322 5.12 33.73 6.56
CA THR A 322 4.50 34.96 6.03
C THR A 322 4.32 34.93 4.51
N HIS A 323 5.22 34.26 3.80
CA HIS A 323 5.27 34.19 2.33
C HIS A 323 4.98 32.77 1.81
N GLY A 324 4.77 31.79 2.68
CA GLY A 324 4.44 30.42 2.27
C GLY A 324 4.53 29.44 3.43
N PHE A 325 4.60 28.14 3.11
CA PHE A 325 4.90 27.11 4.09
C PHE A 325 6.35 26.64 3.93
N LYS A 326 7.02 26.36 5.05
CA LYS A 326 8.27 25.61 5.07
C LYS A 326 7.98 24.16 4.70
N ARG A 327 8.87 23.49 3.94
CA ARG A 327 8.67 22.06 3.60
C ARG A 327 8.67 21.20 4.86
N PHE A 328 9.71 21.34 5.68
CA PHE A 328 9.80 20.82 7.04
C PHE A 328 10.76 21.68 7.87
N LEU A 329 10.78 21.50 9.19
CA LEU A 329 11.63 22.30 10.09
C LEU A 329 13.12 21.96 9.92
N ARG A 330 13.98 22.99 9.93
CA ARG A 330 15.43 22.96 9.66
C ARG A 330 15.78 22.35 8.31
N ASP A 331 15.00 22.70 7.31
CA ASP A 331 15.30 22.39 5.91
C ASP A 331 16.24 23.46 5.36
N GLY A 332 17.47 23.07 5.00
CA GLY A 332 18.47 23.96 4.43
C GLY A 332 18.34 24.18 2.92
N GLN A 333 17.42 23.48 2.24
CA GLN A 333 17.33 23.55 0.78
C GLN A 333 17.15 24.98 0.28
N TYR A 334 18.00 25.39 -0.64
CA TYR A 334 17.99 26.71 -1.27
C TYR A 334 18.24 27.88 -0.32
N THR A 335 18.67 27.60 0.91
CA THR A 335 19.15 28.62 1.82
C THR A 335 20.57 29.03 1.44
N ASP A 336 20.95 30.28 1.68
CA ASP A 336 22.32 30.76 1.44
C ASP A 336 23.37 30.04 2.32
N LEU A 337 22.90 29.36 3.38
CA LEU A 337 23.72 28.62 4.33
C LEU A 337 24.02 27.19 3.87
N GLU A 338 23.31 26.69 2.86
CA GLU A 338 23.52 25.35 2.31
C GLU A 338 24.72 25.35 1.36
N SER A 339 25.64 24.40 1.57
CA SER A 339 26.78 24.20 0.69
C SER A 339 26.32 23.81 -0.71
N LYS A 340 26.77 24.54 -1.73
CA LYS A 340 26.47 24.22 -3.14
C LYS A 340 27.31 23.06 -3.68
N ASP A 341 28.46 22.82 -3.05
CA ASP A 341 29.42 21.79 -3.47
C ASP A 341 29.16 20.43 -2.80
N GLN A 342 28.36 20.40 -1.74
CA GLN A 342 28.08 19.18 -0.96
C GLN A 342 26.58 18.87 -0.90
N ARG A 343 26.21 17.65 -1.32
CA ARG A 343 24.81 17.21 -1.32
C ARG A 343 24.28 16.85 0.06
N PHE A 344 25.13 16.31 0.95
CA PHE A 344 24.73 15.83 2.28
C PHE A 344 25.16 16.81 3.35
N TYR A 345 24.36 16.90 4.41
CA TYR A 345 24.62 17.85 5.49
C TYR A 345 25.68 17.33 6.46
N ASP A 346 26.51 18.24 6.94
CA ASP A 346 27.29 17.99 8.15
C ASP A 346 26.35 18.02 9.38
N PRO A 347 26.53 17.12 10.37
CA PRO A 347 25.71 17.09 11.57
C PRO A 347 25.57 18.43 12.31
N THR A 348 26.58 19.31 12.20
CA THR A 348 26.59 20.64 12.84
C THR A 348 25.80 21.70 12.07
N GLU A 349 25.54 21.52 10.77
CA GLU A 349 24.92 22.51 9.90
C GLU A 349 23.43 22.68 10.14
N MET A 350 22.72 21.62 10.56
CA MET A 350 21.27 21.68 10.73
C MET A 350 20.78 22.77 11.68
N LYS A 351 21.58 23.12 12.70
CA LYS A 351 21.21 24.18 13.64
C LYS A 351 21.26 25.56 12.97
N LYS A 352 22.08 25.74 11.93
CA LYS A 352 22.19 26.98 11.15
C LYS A 352 20.91 27.25 10.34
N PHE A 353 20.25 26.19 9.88
CA PHE A 353 18.99 26.28 9.11
C PHE A 353 17.77 26.59 9.99
N ASP A 354 17.88 26.48 11.32
CA ASP A 354 16.76 26.74 12.22
C ASP A 354 16.33 28.21 12.08
N LYS A 355 15.05 28.41 11.74
CA LYS A 355 14.41 29.69 11.40
C LYS A 355 14.80 30.28 10.03
N ASN A 356 15.91 29.91 9.40
CA ASN A 356 16.31 30.42 8.09
C ASN A 356 15.75 29.59 6.90
N GLU A 357 14.74 28.75 7.13
CA GLU A 357 14.18 27.87 6.09
C GLU A 357 13.39 28.66 5.04
N CYS A 358 13.50 28.25 3.77
CA CYS A 358 12.71 28.83 2.69
C CYS A 358 11.20 28.55 2.83
N GLU A 359 10.39 29.54 2.46
CA GLU A 359 8.94 29.49 2.46
C GLU A 359 8.38 29.34 1.05
N TRP A 360 7.42 28.44 0.86
CA TRP A 360 6.92 28.02 -0.45
C TRP A 360 5.45 28.45 -0.64
N PRO A 361 5.16 29.42 -1.53
CA PRO A 361 3.80 29.95 -1.72
C PRO A 361 2.81 28.94 -2.30
N VAL A 362 3.29 27.91 -3.00
CA VAL A 362 2.43 26.86 -3.61
C VAL A 362 1.50 26.19 -2.59
N PHE A 363 1.92 26.10 -1.32
CA PHE A 363 1.08 25.54 -0.27
C PHE A 363 -0.11 26.43 0.10
N PHE A 364 -0.04 27.75 -0.10
CA PHE A 364 -1.24 28.60 0.01
C PHE A 364 -2.26 28.24 -1.08
N ALA A 365 -1.82 27.97 -2.31
CA ALA A 365 -2.71 27.49 -3.36
C ALA A 365 -3.35 26.14 -3.00
N LEU A 366 -2.61 25.22 -2.39
CA LEU A 366 -3.16 23.95 -1.88
C LEU A 366 -4.18 24.18 -0.75
N MET A 367 -3.96 25.14 0.15
CA MET A 367 -4.92 25.51 1.20
C MET A 367 -6.19 26.15 0.65
N ILE A 368 -6.12 26.87 -0.48
CA ILE A 368 -7.30 27.35 -1.20
C ILE A 368 -8.08 26.16 -1.75
N ILE A 369 -7.42 25.24 -2.45
CA ILE A 369 -8.06 24.03 -2.99
C ILE A 369 -8.72 23.22 -1.86
N ASP A 370 -8.04 23.03 -0.73
CA ASP A 370 -8.59 22.39 0.47
C ASP A 370 -9.86 23.10 0.98
N GLY A 371 -9.85 24.44 1.02
CA GLY A 371 -11.02 25.25 1.38
C GLY A 371 -12.19 25.04 0.43
N ILE A 372 -11.95 24.94 -0.87
CA ILE A 372 -12.97 24.66 -1.90
C ILE A 372 -13.58 23.26 -1.70
N PHE A 373 -12.77 22.23 -1.49
CA PHE A 373 -13.26 20.86 -1.22
C PHE A 373 -14.10 20.77 0.07
N LYS A 374 -13.77 21.59 1.08
CA LYS A 374 -14.51 21.67 2.36
C LYS A 374 -15.69 22.63 2.33
N ASN A 375 -15.92 23.31 1.21
CA ASN A 375 -16.91 24.40 1.09
C ASN A 375 -16.72 25.50 2.16
N ASN A 376 -15.46 25.83 2.49
CA ASN A 376 -15.09 26.85 3.47
C ASN A 376 -14.60 28.12 2.76
N GLN A 377 -15.53 29.03 2.45
CA GLN A 377 -15.21 30.26 1.72
C GLN A 377 -14.28 31.19 2.51
N ALA A 378 -14.40 31.25 3.84
CA ALA A 378 -13.54 32.09 4.67
C ALA A 378 -12.05 31.70 4.56
N GLN A 379 -11.76 30.39 4.50
CA GLN A 379 -10.41 29.89 4.26
C GLN A 379 -9.91 30.24 2.85
N VAL A 380 -10.78 30.13 1.84
CA VAL A 380 -10.45 30.49 0.45
C VAL A 380 -10.06 31.97 0.36
N ASP A 381 -10.84 32.86 0.96
CA ASP A 381 -10.61 34.31 0.93
C ASP A 381 -9.34 34.69 1.71
N GLU A 382 -9.10 34.08 2.89
CA GLU A 382 -7.87 34.28 3.68
C GLU A 382 -6.62 33.95 2.85
N TYR A 383 -6.58 32.75 2.24
CA TYR A 383 -5.39 32.30 1.52
C TYR A 383 -5.22 33.02 0.16
N LEU A 384 -6.30 33.45 -0.49
CA LEU A 384 -6.21 34.31 -1.68
C LEU A 384 -5.64 35.69 -1.33
N ALA A 385 -6.05 36.28 -0.20
CA ALA A 385 -5.56 37.58 0.24
C ALA A 385 -4.05 37.59 0.51
N VAL A 386 -3.51 36.51 1.08
CA VAL A 386 -2.06 36.38 1.33
C VAL A 386 -1.27 35.93 0.10
N LEU A 387 -1.85 35.15 -0.82
CA LEU A 387 -1.15 34.65 -1.99
C LEU A 387 -1.04 35.68 -3.12
N ASN A 388 -2.10 36.45 -3.38
CA ASN A 388 -2.14 37.40 -4.50
C ASN A 388 -0.99 38.43 -4.52
N PRO A 389 -0.57 39.01 -3.37
CA PRO A 389 0.58 39.92 -3.32
C PRO A 389 1.93 39.26 -3.63
N LEU A 390 2.04 37.93 -3.48
CA LEU A 390 3.27 37.16 -3.69
C LEU A 390 3.44 36.75 -5.16
N LEU A 391 2.40 36.88 -5.98
CA LEU A 391 2.48 36.57 -7.40
C LEU A 391 3.28 37.65 -8.14
N ARG A 392 4.25 37.24 -8.96
CA ARG A 392 4.96 38.18 -9.83
C ARG A 392 4.13 38.47 -11.08
N ARG A 393 4.08 39.74 -11.48
CA ARG A 393 3.40 40.20 -12.70
C ARG A 393 4.43 40.65 -13.75
N THR A 394 4.58 39.89 -14.83
CA THR A 394 5.52 40.23 -15.93
C THR A 394 4.81 40.36 -17.28
N THR A 395 5.34 41.20 -18.15
CA THR A 395 4.91 41.39 -19.55
C THR A 395 5.78 40.63 -20.55
N GLU A 396 6.93 40.11 -20.14
CA GLU A 396 7.91 39.48 -21.01
C GLU A 396 7.45 38.10 -21.55
N VAL A 397 7.84 37.77 -22.78
CA VAL A 397 7.59 36.47 -23.43
C VAL A 397 8.75 35.52 -23.15
N PRO A 398 8.55 34.42 -22.41
CA PRO A 398 9.56 33.37 -22.26
C PRO A 398 9.76 32.67 -23.61
N GLY A 399 11.00 32.47 -24.02
CA GLY A 399 11.35 31.64 -25.18
C GLY A 399 11.58 32.37 -26.51
N ARG A 400 11.66 33.70 -26.53
CA ARG A 400 12.16 34.46 -27.71
C ARG A 400 13.49 35.18 -27.49
N THR A 401 14.20 34.87 -26.41
CA THR A 401 15.66 34.99 -26.43
C THR A 401 16.20 33.78 -27.20
N SER A 402 17.18 34.04 -28.05
CA SER A 402 17.76 33.21 -29.13
C SER A 402 18.29 31.81 -28.75
N SER A 403 18.00 31.28 -27.56
CA SER A 403 18.56 30.03 -27.06
C SER A 403 17.75 28.77 -27.40
N PHE A 404 16.41 28.82 -27.49
CA PHE A 404 15.64 27.59 -27.79
C PHE A 404 15.71 27.14 -29.25
N ALA A 405 15.90 28.08 -30.20
CA ALA A 405 16.21 27.75 -31.59
C ALA A 405 17.67 27.27 -31.75
N ALA A 406 18.59 27.73 -30.89
CA ALA A 406 19.99 27.33 -30.90
C ALA A 406 20.23 25.90 -30.36
N ILE A 407 19.39 25.42 -29.43
CA ILE A 407 19.51 24.07 -28.84
C ILE A 407 19.24 22.96 -29.87
N TYR A 408 18.44 23.21 -30.91
CA TYR A 408 18.20 22.25 -31.99
C TYR A 408 19.20 22.37 -33.16
N SER A 409 20.03 23.43 -33.21
CA SER A 409 21.00 23.65 -34.28
C SER A 409 22.40 23.09 -34.01
N GLU A 410 22.71 22.65 -32.79
CA GLU A 410 24.06 22.16 -32.41
C GLU A 410 24.30 20.66 -32.65
N THR A 411 23.46 19.98 -33.43
CA THR A 411 23.72 18.58 -33.82
C THR A 411 24.57 18.44 -35.10
N ASN A 412 24.96 19.54 -35.75
CA ASN A 412 25.76 19.51 -36.98
C ASN A 412 26.90 20.54 -36.98
N SER A 413 27.87 20.41 -36.06
CA SER A 413 29.19 21.02 -36.25
C SER A 413 30.29 19.95 -36.22
N PRO A 414 31.20 19.91 -37.23
CA PRO A 414 32.29 18.94 -37.24
C PRO A 414 33.33 19.36 -36.20
N ARG A 415 33.46 18.55 -35.14
CA ARG A 415 34.52 18.73 -34.13
C ARG A 415 35.90 18.64 -34.78
N SER A 416 36.75 19.61 -34.43
CA SER A 416 38.16 19.69 -34.78
C SER A 416 38.92 18.44 -34.31
N ARG A 417 39.69 17.85 -35.22
CA ARG A 417 40.65 16.77 -34.95
C ARG A 417 41.86 17.34 -34.21
N SER A 418 42.14 16.83 -33.02
CA SER A 418 43.51 16.75 -32.49
C SER A 418 44.02 15.32 -32.64
N SER A 419 45.29 15.25 -32.97
CA SER A 419 46.02 14.09 -33.48
C SER A 419 46.46 13.11 -32.41
N THR A 420 46.20 11.82 -32.64
CA THR A 420 47.08 10.75 -32.17
C THR A 420 47.02 9.58 -33.15
N LYS A 421 48.21 9.21 -33.65
CA LYS A 421 48.48 8.06 -34.53
C LYS A 421 48.35 6.76 -33.72
N GLY A 422 47.84 5.70 -34.32
CA GLY A 422 48.10 4.33 -33.88
C GLY A 422 47.03 3.29 -34.24
N GLN A 423 47.33 2.51 -35.29
CA GLN A 423 46.86 1.16 -35.63
C GLN A 423 45.46 0.93 -36.26
N GLN A 424 45.54 0.35 -37.47
CA GLN A 424 44.50 -0.17 -38.34
C GLN A 424 44.04 -1.57 -37.86
N ASP A 425 42.76 -1.91 -37.99
CA ASP A 425 42.27 -2.76 -39.09
C ASP A 425 40.75 -3.07 -39.07
N LEU A 426 40.19 -3.02 -40.28
CA LEU A 426 38.99 -3.62 -40.89
C LEU A 426 37.70 -3.88 -40.08
N TYR A 427 36.57 -3.29 -40.52
CA TYR A 427 35.43 -4.03 -41.12
C TYR A 427 34.52 -3.08 -41.93
N SER A 428 33.92 -3.65 -42.97
CA SER A 428 33.37 -3.08 -44.19
C SER A 428 31.99 -2.41 -44.09
N SER A 429 31.81 -1.35 -44.89
CA SER A 429 30.54 -0.71 -45.21
C SER A 429 29.71 -1.52 -46.20
N GLN A 430 28.59 -2.08 -45.78
CA GLN A 430 27.45 -2.47 -46.63
C GLN A 430 26.23 -2.60 -45.72
N ASP A 431 25.42 -1.54 -45.58
CA ASP A 431 24.02 -1.66 -45.10
C ASP A 431 23.16 -0.37 -45.18
N THR A 432 23.54 0.60 -46.03
CA THR A 432 22.72 1.81 -46.27
C THR A 432 21.84 1.74 -47.52
N SER A 433 21.91 0.65 -48.29
CA SER A 433 21.18 0.50 -49.57
C SER A 433 19.78 -0.12 -49.44
N MET A 434 19.45 -0.78 -48.33
CA MET A 434 18.14 -1.45 -48.16
C MET A 434 17.02 -0.52 -47.70
N ILE A 435 17.33 0.56 -46.97
CA ILE A 435 16.31 1.48 -46.43
C ILE A 435 15.70 2.35 -47.54
N ILE A 436 16.48 2.71 -48.56
CA ILE A 436 16.01 3.53 -49.68
C ILE A 436 15.08 2.73 -50.60
N TYR A 437 15.36 1.44 -50.84
CA TYR A 437 14.48 0.56 -51.63
C TYR A 437 13.14 0.27 -50.94
N PHE A 438 13.11 0.19 -49.61
CA PHE A 438 11.88 -0.07 -48.84
C PHE A 438 10.91 1.12 -48.86
N ILE A 439 11.44 2.36 -48.87
CA ILE A 439 10.65 3.59 -48.95
C ILE A 439 10.10 3.79 -50.37
N SER A 440 10.87 3.43 -51.40
CA SER A 440 10.40 3.47 -52.79
C SER A 440 9.30 2.44 -53.09
N TYR A 441 9.31 1.28 -52.44
CA TYR A 441 8.30 0.22 -52.63
C TYR A 441 6.94 0.58 -52.00
N ILE A 442 6.93 1.31 -50.87
CA ILE A 442 5.69 1.75 -50.21
C ILE A 442 5.00 2.88 -50.98
N MET A 443 5.75 3.72 -51.71
CA MET A 443 5.17 4.81 -52.51
C MET A 443 4.48 4.37 -53.81
N VAL A 444 4.64 3.11 -54.24
CA VAL A 444 4.02 2.58 -55.48
C VAL A 444 2.65 1.90 -55.23
N LEU A 445 2.28 1.63 -53.97
CA LEU A 445 1.05 0.90 -53.63
C LEU A 445 -0.20 1.77 -53.38
N GLU A 446 -0.05 3.09 -53.29
CA GLU A 446 -1.19 4.00 -53.12
C GLU A 446 -1.33 4.93 -54.33
N ASN A 447 -2.17 4.50 -55.29
CA ASN A 447 -2.54 5.22 -56.51
C ASN A 447 -3.04 6.66 -56.26
N PHE A 448 -2.15 7.65 -56.29
CA PHE A 448 -2.51 9.04 -56.51
C PHE A 448 -1.88 9.55 -57.82
N SER A 449 -2.74 9.88 -58.79
CA SER A 449 -2.37 10.49 -60.07
C SER A 449 -1.91 11.95 -59.88
N PRO A 450 -0.96 12.45 -60.70
CA PRO A 450 -0.29 13.72 -60.48
C PRO A 450 -1.03 14.88 -61.14
N LEU A 451 -1.23 15.99 -60.41
CA LEU A 451 -1.49 17.29 -61.03
C LEU A 451 -0.29 18.20 -60.86
N ALA A 452 0.24 18.56 -62.03
CA ALA A 452 1.36 19.43 -62.27
C ALA A 452 1.08 20.88 -61.85
N ASN A 453 2.06 21.51 -61.20
CA ASN A 453 2.58 22.86 -61.47
C ASN A 453 3.41 23.35 -60.27
N ILE A 454 4.66 22.89 -60.18
CA ILE A 454 5.69 23.54 -59.35
C ILE A 454 6.64 24.25 -60.30
N ARG A 455 6.24 25.44 -60.77
CA ARG A 455 7.08 26.46 -61.42
C ARG A 455 6.25 27.75 -61.48
N ASN A 456 6.05 28.38 -60.32
CA ASN A 456 5.73 29.81 -60.12
C ASN A 456 5.23 30.02 -58.69
N LEU A 457 6.16 30.07 -57.72
CA LEU A 457 5.89 30.61 -56.37
C LEU A 457 7.21 31.14 -55.79
N SER A 458 7.87 32.02 -56.55
CA SER A 458 8.92 32.91 -56.07
C SER A 458 8.44 34.37 -56.15
N SER A 459 7.23 34.65 -55.69
CA SER A 459 6.72 36.01 -55.45
C SER A 459 5.34 35.99 -54.78
N SER A 460 5.26 35.53 -53.53
CA SER A 460 4.14 35.90 -52.67
C SER A 460 4.68 36.12 -51.26
N ARG A 461 4.68 37.39 -50.84
CA ARG A 461 4.95 37.79 -49.46
C ARG A 461 4.11 36.92 -48.51
N PRO A 462 4.67 36.41 -47.40
CA PRO A 462 3.84 35.80 -46.37
C PRO A 462 2.87 36.86 -45.86
N LEU A 463 1.57 36.56 -45.92
CA LEU A 463 0.53 37.31 -45.24
C LEU A 463 0.87 37.34 -43.76
N THR A 464 1.43 38.47 -43.31
CA THR A 464 1.49 38.83 -41.91
C THR A 464 0.06 38.90 -41.39
N PRO A 465 -0.30 38.16 -40.32
CA PRO A 465 -1.54 38.48 -39.63
C PRO A 465 -1.35 39.88 -39.04
N SER A 466 -2.15 40.84 -39.48
CA SER A 466 -2.22 42.15 -38.85
C SER A 466 -2.66 41.94 -37.40
N LEU A 467 -1.69 41.95 -36.49
CA LEU A 467 -1.94 42.12 -35.07
C LEU A 467 -2.58 43.50 -34.88
N THR A 468 -3.90 43.55 -34.80
CA THR A 468 -4.56 44.59 -34.04
C THR A 468 -3.89 44.65 -32.67
N LYS A 469 -3.41 45.84 -32.27
CA LYS A 469 -2.82 46.14 -30.96
C LYS A 469 -3.76 45.66 -29.84
N GLY A 470 -3.63 44.40 -29.46
CA GLY A 470 -4.36 43.77 -28.36
C GLY A 470 -3.67 44.11 -27.04
N SER A 471 -4.46 44.48 -26.05
CA SER A 471 -4.07 44.81 -24.68
C SER A 471 -2.93 43.94 -24.14
N THR A 472 -1.92 44.59 -23.55
CA THR A 472 -0.78 43.96 -22.88
C THR A 472 -1.27 43.20 -21.64
N VAL A 473 -1.68 41.94 -21.78
CA VAL A 473 -2.12 41.11 -20.66
C VAL A 473 -0.93 40.82 -19.74
N ARG A 474 -0.92 41.43 -18.55
CA ARG A 474 0.03 41.13 -17.46
C ARG A 474 -0.09 39.66 -17.07
N ARG A 475 1.03 38.95 -16.92
CA ARG A 475 1.05 37.52 -16.59
C ARG A 475 1.35 37.31 -15.12
N GLU A 476 0.49 36.58 -14.44
CA GLU A 476 0.69 36.16 -13.05
C GLU A 476 1.49 34.87 -12.99
N MET A 477 2.58 34.92 -12.23
CA MET A 477 3.60 33.89 -12.10
C MET A 477 3.72 33.47 -10.64
N MET A 478 3.59 32.16 -10.39
CA MET A 478 3.87 31.57 -9.10
C MET A 478 5.38 31.58 -8.85
N VAL A 479 5.80 32.14 -7.72
CA VAL A 479 7.20 32.12 -7.28
C VAL A 479 7.53 30.76 -6.67
N HIS A 480 8.75 30.30 -6.88
CA HIS A 480 9.23 29.00 -6.38
C HIS A 480 9.32 28.98 -4.84
N TYR A 481 10.12 29.89 -4.27
CA TYR A 481 10.27 30.06 -2.82
C TYR A 481 10.66 31.50 -2.46
N TYR A 482 10.51 31.83 -1.19
CA TYR A 482 11.03 33.04 -0.54
C TYR A 482 12.07 32.64 0.50
N TYR A 483 13.25 33.24 0.44
CA TYR A 483 14.25 33.11 1.49
C TYR A 483 14.03 34.21 2.53
N VAL A 484 13.85 33.82 3.80
CA VAL A 484 13.59 34.74 4.91
C VAL A 484 14.80 34.74 5.84
N ASP A 485 15.63 35.77 5.72
CA ASP A 485 16.80 35.97 6.59
C ASP A 485 16.37 36.77 7.84
N HIS A 486 16.23 36.08 8.97
CA HIS A 486 15.83 36.73 10.22
C HIS A 486 16.95 37.55 10.88
N SER A 487 18.21 37.37 10.49
CA SER A 487 19.33 38.17 11.04
C SER A 487 19.30 39.62 10.53
N LYS A 488 18.79 39.83 9.31
CA LYS A 488 18.66 41.15 8.66
C LYS A 488 17.40 41.94 9.04
N GLN A 489 16.40 41.29 9.64
CA GLN A 489 15.19 41.96 10.14
C GLN A 489 15.41 42.73 11.45
N GLN A 490 16.40 42.35 12.27
CA GLN A 490 16.70 43.07 13.52
C GLN A 490 17.54 44.34 13.32
N SER A 491 18.37 44.40 12.26
CA SER A 491 19.16 45.59 11.93
C SER A 491 18.36 46.70 11.23
N SER A 492 17.19 46.36 10.65
CA SER A 492 16.33 47.31 9.93
C SER A 492 15.30 48.00 10.84
N ALA A 493 15.03 47.47 12.04
CA ALA A 493 14.10 48.08 13.00
C ALA A 493 14.68 49.30 13.76
N GLN A 494 16.00 49.55 13.70
CA GLN A 494 16.63 50.72 14.33
C GLN A 494 16.86 51.90 13.37
N SER A 495 16.54 51.75 12.08
CA SER A 495 16.71 52.79 11.05
C SER A 495 15.40 53.29 10.43
N GLU A 496 14.24 53.01 11.03
CA GLU A 496 12.92 53.46 10.55
C GLU A 496 12.43 54.73 11.28
N SER A 497 13.28 55.76 11.44
CA SER A 497 12.84 57.08 11.93
C SER A 497 13.15 58.25 11.00
N SER A 498 13.73 58.02 9.81
CA SER A 498 14.08 59.11 8.89
C SER A 498 14.08 58.70 7.42
N ASP A 499 12.97 58.20 6.89
CA ASP A 499 12.55 58.51 5.50
C ASP A 499 11.16 57.91 5.21
N ARG A 500 10.14 58.77 5.17
CA ARG A 500 8.83 58.43 4.63
C ARG A 500 8.86 58.70 3.12
N GLY A 501 9.35 57.73 2.35
CA GLY A 501 9.34 57.82 0.89
C GLY A 501 9.74 56.51 0.21
N THR A 502 8.74 55.78 -0.29
CA THR A 502 8.85 54.78 -1.38
C THR A 502 10.00 53.76 -1.27
N ASN A 503 9.72 52.61 -0.64
CA ASN A 503 10.10 51.24 -1.03
C ASN A 503 10.08 50.37 0.23
N HIS A 504 8.97 49.67 0.50
CA HIS A 504 9.06 48.47 1.34
C HIS A 504 10.02 47.49 0.64
N GLN A 505 11.22 47.31 1.18
CA GLN A 505 12.12 46.24 0.75
C GLN A 505 11.44 44.90 1.05
N LEU A 506 10.80 44.33 0.03
CA LEU A 506 10.30 42.96 0.04
C LEU A 506 11.48 42.02 0.37
N PRO A 507 11.27 40.93 1.14
CA PRO A 507 12.28 39.89 1.29
C PRO A 507 12.77 39.42 -0.09
N PHE A 508 14.05 39.08 -0.18
CA PHE A 508 14.69 38.66 -1.43
C PHE A 508 14.02 37.37 -1.95
N ALA A 509 12.93 37.50 -2.71
CA ALA A 509 12.54 36.47 -3.66
C ALA A 509 13.69 36.38 -4.67
N CYS A 510 14.34 35.22 -4.77
CA CYS A 510 15.52 35.04 -5.63
C CYS A 510 15.29 35.73 -6.99
N SER A 511 15.94 36.87 -7.17
CA SER A 511 15.71 37.79 -8.29
C SER A 511 16.46 37.31 -9.54
N SER A 512 17.52 36.52 -9.36
CA SER A 512 18.40 36.05 -10.43
C SER A 512 17.80 34.94 -11.31
N GLU A 513 16.92 34.08 -10.79
CA GLU A 513 16.38 32.96 -11.60
C GLU A 513 15.28 33.39 -12.58
N ILE A 514 14.55 34.45 -12.26
CA ILE A 514 13.38 34.91 -13.03
C ILE A 514 13.77 35.98 -14.08
N LEU A 515 14.91 36.67 -13.89
CA LEU A 515 15.50 37.57 -14.89
C LEU A 515 15.90 36.87 -16.20
N HIS A 516 15.95 35.52 -16.20
CA HIS A 516 16.27 34.70 -17.37
C HIS A 516 15.09 33.88 -17.93
N GLY A 517 13.85 34.13 -17.47
CA GLY A 517 12.66 33.46 -18.00
C GLY A 517 12.44 32.02 -17.55
N ASN A 518 12.94 31.63 -16.37
CA ASN A 518 12.75 30.28 -15.80
C ASN A 518 11.39 30.18 -15.06
N PHE A 519 10.64 29.08 -15.29
CA PHE A 519 9.29 28.84 -14.74
C PHE A 519 9.35 27.80 -13.62
N PHE A 520 8.62 27.97 -12.52
CA PHE A 520 8.36 26.87 -11.59
C PHE A 520 7.10 26.12 -12.03
N LEU A 521 7.24 25.15 -12.94
CA LEU A 521 6.09 24.48 -13.57
C LEU A 521 5.16 23.79 -12.59
N PHE A 522 5.69 23.14 -11.55
CA PHE A 522 4.88 22.48 -10.52
C PHE A 522 3.94 23.47 -9.80
N GLY A 523 4.48 24.58 -9.30
CA GLY A 523 3.67 25.63 -8.67
C GLY A 523 2.72 26.32 -9.65
N GLN A 524 3.15 26.53 -10.89
CA GLN A 524 2.30 27.13 -11.92
C GLN A 524 1.12 26.24 -12.30
N ALA A 525 1.34 24.92 -12.38
CA ALA A 525 0.30 23.94 -12.65
C ALA A 525 -0.77 23.96 -11.54
N ILE A 526 -0.36 23.89 -10.27
CA ILE A 526 -1.27 23.98 -9.11
C ILE A 526 -2.01 25.33 -9.11
N TRP A 527 -1.32 26.43 -9.41
CA TRP A 527 -1.95 27.75 -9.47
C TRP A 527 -3.04 27.83 -10.54
N ILE A 528 -2.80 27.30 -11.74
CA ILE A 528 -3.81 27.28 -12.81
C ILE A 528 -5.03 26.45 -12.38
N ILE A 529 -4.83 25.28 -11.77
CA ILE A 529 -5.93 24.45 -11.24
C ILE A 529 -6.71 25.24 -10.17
N CYS A 530 -6.01 25.89 -9.24
CA CYS A 530 -6.61 26.72 -8.20
C CYS A 530 -7.48 27.83 -8.80
N GLN A 531 -6.99 28.53 -9.82
CA GLN A 531 -7.76 29.59 -10.49
C GLN A 531 -8.99 29.06 -11.22
N LEU A 532 -8.87 27.92 -11.91
CA LEU A 532 -10.01 27.28 -12.57
C LEU A 532 -11.14 26.91 -11.58
N LEU A 533 -10.77 26.48 -10.36
CA LEU A 533 -11.71 26.17 -9.29
C LEU A 533 -12.33 27.44 -8.67
N VAL A 534 -11.51 28.46 -8.38
CA VAL A 534 -11.97 29.74 -7.80
C VAL A 534 -12.94 30.45 -8.75
N ASP A 535 -12.66 30.43 -10.06
CA ASP A 535 -13.55 30.97 -11.09
C ASP A 535 -14.80 30.10 -11.34
N LYS A 536 -14.91 28.95 -10.65
CA LYS A 536 -16.00 27.96 -10.77
C LYS A 536 -16.19 27.39 -12.18
N VAL A 537 -15.13 27.43 -12.99
CA VAL A 537 -15.12 26.86 -14.34
C VAL A 537 -14.82 25.36 -14.26
N LEU A 538 -13.94 24.97 -13.33
CA LEU A 538 -13.70 23.58 -12.94
C LEU A 538 -14.47 23.28 -11.66
N THR A 539 -15.14 22.13 -11.60
CA THR A 539 -15.79 21.66 -10.38
C THR A 539 -14.94 20.61 -9.68
N ILE A 540 -15.15 20.39 -8.37
CA ILE A 540 -14.42 19.38 -7.60
C ILE A 540 -14.59 17.97 -8.17
N SER A 541 -15.75 17.65 -8.76
CA SER A 541 -16.02 16.36 -9.39
C SER A 541 -15.29 16.17 -10.72
N ASP A 542 -14.90 17.24 -11.39
CA ASP A 542 -14.12 17.15 -12.63
C ASP A 542 -12.64 16.89 -12.34
N LEU A 543 -12.15 17.53 -11.28
CA LEU A 543 -10.76 17.41 -10.83
C LEU A 543 -10.50 16.06 -10.16
N ASP A 544 -11.51 15.48 -9.50
CA ASP A 544 -11.46 14.14 -8.92
C ASP A 544 -12.70 13.31 -9.29
N PRO A 545 -12.75 12.75 -10.51
CA PRO A 545 -13.91 12.02 -11.04
C PRO A 545 -14.23 10.74 -10.26
N ILE A 546 -13.22 10.17 -9.58
CA ILE A 546 -13.37 9.00 -8.69
C ILE A 546 -13.83 9.36 -7.28
N ARG A 547 -14.07 10.64 -7.00
CA ARG A 547 -14.67 11.20 -5.77
C ARG A 547 -14.01 10.71 -4.48
N ARG A 548 -12.69 10.67 -4.43
CA ARG A 548 -11.93 10.27 -3.24
C ARG A 548 -12.05 11.22 -2.07
N TYR A 549 -12.41 12.47 -2.31
CA TYR A 549 -12.79 13.41 -1.25
C TYR A 549 -13.99 12.93 -0.42
N LEU A 550 -14.81 12.02 -0.95
CA LEU A 550 -15.86 11.33 -0.21
C LEU A 550 -15.32 10.07 0.46
N SER A 551 -15.94 9.70 1.59
CA SER A 551 -15.70 8.39 2.18
C SER A 551 -16.05 7.30 1.16
N PRO A 552 -15.31 6.18 1.10
CA PRO A 552 -15.60 5.14 0.12
C PRO A 552 -17.04 4.60 0.15
N SER A 553 -17.76 4.73 1.27
CA SER A 553 -19.18 4.37 1.41
C SER A 553 -20.11 5.27 0.58
N GLU A 554 -19.72 6.52 0.35
CA GLU A 554 -20.47 7.56 -0.38
C GLU A 554 -20.07 7.64 -1.86
N ARG A 555 -19.01 6.94 -2.26
CA ARG A 555 -18.53 6.94 -3.65
C ARG A 555 -19.49 6.19 -4.58
N PRO A 556 -19.67 6.65 -5.83
CA PRO A 556 -20.38 5.91 -6.86
C PRO A 556 -19.76 4.52 -7.01
N LYS A 557 -20.59 3.48 -6.91
CA LYS A 557 -20.10 2.10 -6.95
C LYS A 557 -20.01 1.67 -8.41
N PRO A 558 -18.81 1.37 -8.95
CA PRO A 558 -18.73 0.76 -10.27
C PRO A 558 -19.46 -0.58 -10.22
N ASN A 559 -20.26 -0.88 -11.25
CA ASN A 559 -20.96 -2.15 -11.35
C ASN A 559 -19.96 -3.25 -11.77
N SER A 560 -19.07 -3.58 -10.83
CA SER A 560 -17.95 -4.49 -11.02
C SER A 560 -18.21 -5.81 -10.28
N ARG A 561 -17.80 -6.92 -10.91
CA ARG A 561 -17.83 -8.26 -10.31
C ARG A 561 -16.62 -8.52 -9.40
N TYR A 562 -15.65 -7.61 -9.35
CA TYR A 562 -14.46 -7.70 -8.50
C TYR A 562 -14.72 -7.09 -7.12
N SER A 563 -13.96 -7.51 -6.11
CA SER A 563 -14.13 -6.92 -4.78
C SER A 563 -13.59 -5.49 -4.76
N SER A 564 -14.36 -4.57 -4.18
CA SER A 564 -14.00 -3.15 -4.05
C SER A 564 -13.79 -2.80 -2.58
N ILE A 565 -12.73 -2.03 -2.27
CA ILE A 565 -12.46 -1.50 -0.93
C ILE A 565 -13.41 -0.32 -0.64
N GLN A 566 -14.08 -0.36 0.51
CA GLN A 566 -15.08 0.59 1.01
C GLN A 566 -14.60 1.16 2.37
N ASP A 567 -15.36 2.02 3.02
CA ASP A 567 -15.17 2.37 4.43
C ASP A 567 -16.39 1.85 5.19
N SER A 568 -16.34 1.96 6.51
CA SER A 568 -17.35 1.42 7.44
C SER A 568 -18.77 1.40 6.88
N LEU A 569 -19.34 0.19 6.86
CA LEU A 569 -20.69 -0.10 6.41
C LEU A 569 -21.71 0.65 7.28
N ARG A 570 -22.43 1.62 6.71
CA ARG A 570 -23.86 1.80 7.04
C ARG A 570 -24.63 0.95 6.05
N TYR A 571 -25.07 -0.24 6.45
CA TYR A 571 -26.10 -0.93 5.70
C TYR A 571 -27.41 -0.17 5.98
N GLN A 572 -27.87 0.64 5.02
CA GLN A 572 -29.28 1.07 5.04
C GLN A 572 -30.15 -0.16 4.77
N TYR A 573 -30.51 -0.87 5.84
CA TYR A 573 -31.60 -1.82 5.79
C TYR A 573 -32.89 -1.01 5.72
N THR A 574 -33.55 -0.97 4.57
CA THR A 574 -34.99 -0.66 4.53
C THR A 574 -35.71 -1.93 4.95
N PRO A 575 -36.31 -2.01 6.15
CA PRO A 575 -37.15 -3.13 6.47
C PRO A 575 -38.37 -3.04 5.54
N ASN A 576 -38.48 -3.99 4.61
CA ASN A 576 -39.75 -4.33 3.98
C ASN A 576 -40.65 -4.89 5.09
N ILE A 577 -41.27 -4.00 5.85
CA ILE A 577 -42.42 -4.32 6.67
C ILE A 577 -43.58 -4.47 5.67
N PRO A 578 -44.14 -5.67 5.47
CA PRO A 578 -45.34 -5.80 4.68
C PRO A 578 -46.44 -4.95 5.34
N LYS A 579 -46.94 -3.95 4.60
CA LYS A 579 -48.12 -3.17 4.97
C LYS A 579 -49.33 -4.11 5.06
N ARG A 580 -49.57 -4.67 6.24
CA ARG A 580 -50.86 -5.24 6.63
C ARG A 580 -50.93 -5.36 8.15
N ILE A 581 -51.52 -4.35 8.79
CA ILE A 581 -52.75 -4.46 9.59
C ILE A 581 -53.00 -3.04 10.15
N SER A 582 -54.14 -2.52 9.74
CA SER A 582 -54.77 -1.29 10.21
C SER A 582 -55.21 -1.39 11.68
N ASN A 583 -55.06 -0.28 12.40
CA ASN A 583 -55.93 0.22 13.46
C ASN A 583 -56.63 -0.80 14.38
N ALA A 584 -56.14 -0.90 15.62
CA ALA A 584 -57.02 -1.04 16.79
C ALA A 584 -56.28 -0.54 18.06
N SER A 585 -56.91 0.45 18.69
CA SER A 585 -56.86 0.88 20.10
C SER A 585 -56.25 -0.10 21.10
N PHE A 586 -55.47 0.40 22.07
CA PHE A 586 -55.73 0.17 23.50
C PHE A 586 -54.87 1.10 24.38
N ASP A 587 -55.57 1.97 25.12
CA ASP A 587 -55.09 2.64 26.32
C ASP A 587 -54.90 1.65 27.49
N ALA A 588 -54.07 2.08 28.44
CA ALA A 588 -53.92 1.60 29.82
C ALA A 588 -53.25 0.23 30.05
N ILE A 589 -52.07 0.26 30.69
CA ILE A 589 -51.86 -0.20 32.09
C ILE A 589 -50.44 0.18 32.53
N GLU A 590 -50.39 0.87 33.66
CA GLU A 590 -49.18 1.26 34.40
C GLU A 590 -48.37 0.05 34.90
N GLY A 591 -47.07 0.28 35.09
CA GLY A 591 -46.31 -0.42 36.13
C GLY A 591 -45.06 -1.16 35.66
N LYS A 592 -43.97 -0.42 35.42
CA LYS A 592 -42.61 -0.68 35.96
C LYS A 592 -41.61 0.30 35.35
N LYS A 593 -41.02 1.13 36.20
CA LYS A 593 -39.89 2.02 35.87
C LYS A 593 -38.70 1.16 35.40
N GLN A 594 -38.47 1.11 34.09
CA GLN A 594 -37.13 0.86 33.55
C GLN A 594 -36.50 2.20 33.24
N GLN A 595 -35.38 2.49 33.90
CA GLN A 595 -34.49 3.60 33.55
C GLN A 595 -34.19 3.52 32.06
N ARG A 596 -34.69 4.51 31.31
CA ARG A 596 -34.24 4.78 29.95
C ARG A 596 -32.78 5.16 30.06
N VAL A 597 -31.88 4.22 29.77
CA VAL A 597 -30.48 4.52 29.52
C VAL A 597 -30.47 5.47 28.33
N VAL A 598 -30.18 6.75 28.60
CA VAL A 598 -29.86 7.72 27.56
C VAL A 598 -28.51 7.29 27.00
N VAL A 599 -28.54 6.50 25.93
CA VAL A 599 -27.33 6.14 25.19
C VAL A 599 -26.85 7.41 24.48
N PRO A 600 -25.60 7.86 24.70
CA PRO A 600 -25.06 9.03 24.01
C PRO A 600 -25.03 8.77 22.49
N ALA A 601 -25.37 9.78 21.70
CA ALA A 601 -25.62 9.71 20.26
C ALA A 601 -24.40 9.37 19.35
N ASN A 602 -23.30 8.83 19.91
CA ASN A 602 -22.03 8.60 19.22
C ASN A 602 -21.54 7.14 19.22
N VAL A 603 -22.43 6.15 19.35
CA VAL A 603 -22.06 4.73 19.16
C VAL A 603 -22.54 4.28 17.77
N THR A 604 -21.66 4.32 16.78
CA THR A 604 -21.90 3.68 15.48
C THR A 604 -21.74 2.17 15.62
N PHE A 605 -22.86 1.44 15.71
CA PHE A 605 -22.87 0.00 15.57
C PHE A 605 -22.40 -0.38 14.16
N SER A 606 -21.38 -1.23 14.04
CA SER A 606 -21.04 -1.86 12.77
C SER A 606 -22.00 -3.04 12.55
N ASP A 607 -22.87 -2.97 11.54
CA ASP A 607 -23.78 -4.05 11.11
C ASP A 607 -23.05 -5.27 10.49
N LEU A 608 -21.72 -5.37 10.65
CA LEU A 608 -20.94 -6.47 10.08
C LEU A 608 -21.17 -7.74 10.89
N ILE A 609 -21.67 -8.78 10.21
CA ILE A 609 -21.79 -10.13 10.74
C ILE A 609 -20.79 -11.00 10.00
N ILE A 610 -19.87 -11.63 10.75
CA ILE A 610 -18.91 -12.59 10.19
C ILE A 610 -19.61 -13.94 10.04
N GLN A 611 -19.62 -14.48 8.82
CA GLN A 611 -20.18 -15.81 8.57
C GLN A 611 -19.12 -16.85 8.89
N VAL A 612 -19.39 -17.73 9.84
CA VAL A 612 -18.46 -18.79 10.26
C VAL A 612 -18.93 -20.11 9.66
N VAL A 613 -18.02 -20.79 8.97
CA VAL A 613 -18.25 -22.13 8.41
C VAL A 613 -17.25 -23.08 9.06
N ALA A 614 -17.74 -24.06 9.81
CA ALA A 614 -16.91 -25.05 10.50
C ALA A 614 -16.80 -26.33 9.67
N ILE A 615 -15.56 -26.72 9.36
CA ILE A 615 -15.24 -27.90 8.56
C ILE A 615 -14.53 -28.93 9.44
N SER A 616 -15.06 -30.14 9.52
CA SER A 616 -14.45 -31.26 10.24
C SER A 616 -13.65 -32.14 9.29
N GLU A 617 -12.42 -32.50 9.68
CA GLU A 617 -11.55 -33.36 8.85
C GLU A 617 -12.12 -34.77 8.63
N THR A 618 -12.85 -35.31 9.62
CA THR A 618 -13.44 -36.66 9.58
C THR A 618 -14.93 -36.63 9.91
N VAL A 619 -15.67 -37.62 9.40
CA VAL A 619 -17.08 -37.85 9.73
C VAL A 619 -17.24 -38.15 11.23
N ARG A 620 -16.28 -38.85 11.83
CA ARG A 620 -16.25 -39.14 13.26
C ARG A 620 -16.22 -37.84 14.08
N LEU A 621 -15.32 -36.93 13.76
CA LEU A 621 -15.23 -35.62 14.42
C LEU A 621 -16.52 -34.81 14.28
N GLN A 622 -17.13 -34.83 13.09
CA GLN A 622 -18.44 -34.20 12.86
C GLN A 622 -19.51 -34.77 13.80
N GLN A 623 -19.59 -36.09 13.96
CA GLN A 623 -20.54 -36.74 14.87
C GLN A 623 -20.28 -36.37 16.33
N VAL A 624 -19.01 -36.30 16.75
CA VAL A 624 -18.63 -35.85 18.11
C VAL A 624 -19.06 -34.41 18.36
N LEU A 625 -18.82 -33.49 17.43
CA LEU A 625 -19.21 -32.09 17.60
C LEU A 625 -20.74 -31.91 17.57
N ALA A 626 -21.45 -32.76 16.84
CA ALA A 626 -22.91 -32.77 16.82
C ALA A 626 -23.52 -33.12 18.18
N THR A 627 -22.87 -33.94 19.04
CA THR A 627 -23.36 -34.21 20.40
C THR A 627 -23.31 -32.97 21.30
N TYR A 628 -22.48 -31.98 20.98
CA TYR A 628 -22.42 -30.67 21.64
C TYR A 628 -23.33 -29.63 20.97
N GLY A 629 -24.11 -30.03 19.95
CA GLY A 629 -24.96 -29.17 19.16
C GLY A 629 -24.19 -28.16 18.30
N ILE A 630 -22.97 -28.50 17.89
CA ILE A 630 -22.15 -27.70 16.98
C ILE A 630 -22.28 -28.31 15.58
N GLN A 631 -22.79 -27.52 14.65
CA GLN A 631 -23.00 -27.97 13.27
C GLN A 631 -21.74 -27.74 12.43
N THR A 632 -21.19 -28.82 11.86
CA THR A 632 -20.04 -28.78 10.95
C THR A 632 -20.32 -29.53 9.65
N GLN A 633 -19.48 -29.34 8.62
CA GLN A 633 -19.52 -30.09 7.35
C GLN A 633 -18.18 -30.78 7.12
N THR A 634 -18.16 -31.90 6.39
CA THR A 634 -16.90 -32.50 5.90
C THR A 634 -16.54 -31.94 4.51
N PRO A 635 -15.26 -31.95 4.09
CA PRO A 635 -14.87 -31.50 2.75
C PRO A 635 -15.71 -32.13 1.62
N LYS A 636 -16.05 -33.42 1.73
CA LYS A 636 -16.89 -34.13 0.75
C LYS A 636 -18.34 -33.63 0.69
N GLN A 637 -18.91 -33.16 1.81
CA GLN A 637 -20.27 -32.58 1.85
C GLN A 637 -20.34 -31.17 1.27
N VAL A 638 -19.20 -30.53 1.06
CA VAL A 638 -19.08 -29.16 0.56
C VAL A 638 -19.01 -29.12 -0.97
N GLU A 639 -18.67 -30.24 -1.62
CA GLU A 639 -18.65 -30.35 -3.08
C GLU A 639 -19.99 -29.90 -3.71
N PRO A 640 -19.95 -29.16 -4.83
CA PRO A 640 -18.82 -28.92 -5.74
C PRO A 640 -17.90 -27.75 -5.34
N LEU A 641 -18.10 -27.12 -4.17
CA LEU A 641 -17.18 -26.10 -3.67
C LEU A 641 -15.88 -26.73 -3.19
N LEU A 642 -14.76 -26.07 -3.52
CA LEU A 642 -13.45 -26.55 -3.12
C LEU A 642 -12.92 -25.74 -1.93
N ILE A 643 -12.34 -26.44 -0.96
CA ILE A 643 -11.59 -25.82 0.13
C ILE A 643 -10.10 -25.96 -0.19
N TRP A 644 -9.41 -24.84 -0.29
CA TRP A 644 -7.99 -24.77 -0.58
C TRP A 644 -7.19 -24.37 0.65
N PRO A 645 -5.98 -24.94 0.82
CA PRO A 645 -4.94 -24.32 1.63
C PRO A 645 -4.60 -22.91 1.11
N PRO A 646 -4.23 -21.96 1.98
CA PRO A 646 -3.72 -20.64 1.57
C PRO A 646 -2.62 -20.69 0.52
N ALA A 647 -1.72 -21.68 0.60
CA ALA A 647 -0.61 -21.84 -0.34
C ALA A 647 -1.06 -22.01 -1.80
N GLU A 648 -2.20 -22.67 -2.04
CA GLU A 648 -2.75 -22.82 -3.39
C GLU A 648 -3.25 -21.49 -3.96
N LEU A 649 -3.81 -20.64 -3.10
CA LEU A 649 -4.19 -19.29 -3.49
C LEU A 649 -2.96 -18.43 -3.82
N VAL A 650 -1.85 -18.58 -3.08
CA VAL A 650 -0.59 -17.92 -3.40
C VAL A 650 -0.05 -18.37 -4.77
N LYS A 651 -0.09 -19.68 -5.07
CA LYS A 651 0.26 -20.23 -6.40
C LYS A 651 -0.62 -19.65 -7.52
N ALA A 652 -1.93 -19.52 -7.26
CA ALA A 652 -2.85 -18.90 -8.22
C ALA A 652 -2.44 -17.45 -8.52
N TYR A 653 -2.22 -16.66 -7.48
CA TYR A 653 -1.80 -15.26 -7.64
C TYR A 653 -0.38 -15.08 -8.20
N ALA A 654 0.52 -16.06 -8.08
CA ALA A 654 1.86 -15.99 -8.68
C ALA A 654 1.80 -15.78 -10.20
N ASN A 655 0.72 -16.24 -10.86
CA ASN A 655 0.51 -16.06 -12.29
C ASN A 655 0.01 -14.65 -12.68
N LEU A 656 -0.38 -13.81 -11.71
CA LEU A 656 -0.84 -12.45 -11.96
C LEU A 656 0.34 -11.55 -12.37
N GLY A 657 0.23 -10.88 -13.51
CA GLY A 657 1.25 -9.96 -14.01
C GLY A 657 2.46 -10.64 -14.66
N VAL A 658 2.41 -11.96 -14.92
CA VAL A 658 3.47 -12.69 -15.63
C VAL A 658 3.61 -12.13 -17.05
N ASN A 659 4.83 -11.75 -17.43
CA ASN A 659 5.12 -11.26 -18.77
C ASN A 659 6.51 -11.66 -19.22
N LYS A 660 6.59 -12.58 -20.19
CA LYS A 660 7.86 -13.07 -20.73
C LYS A 660 8.66 -12.01 -21.50
N LYS A 661 8.00 -11.06 -22.19
CA LYS A 661 8.68 -10.02 -22.97
C LYS A 661 9.40 -9.01 -22.08
N LEU A 662 8.78 -8.66 -20.96
CA LEU A 662 9.34 -7.72 -19.98
C LEU A 662 10.18 -8.40 -18.89
N GLY A 663 10.22 -9.74 -18.87
CA GLY A 663 10.97 -10.52 -17.88
C GLY A 663 10.29 -10.63 -16.52
N PHE A 664 8.98 -10.42 -16.44
CA PHE A 664 8.23 -10.45 -15.18
C PHE A 664 7.77 -11.85 -14.80
N SER A 665 8.10 -12.25 -13.55
CA SER A 665 7.70 -13.52 -12.96
C SER A 665 6.29 -13.53 -12.35
N GLY A 666 5.62 -12.36 -12.29
CA GLY A 666 4.30 -12.18 -11.67
C GLY A 666 4.36 -11.69 -10.23
N ARG A 667 3.35 -12.05 -9.42
CA ARG A 667 3.29 -11.69 -7.98
C ARG A 667 4.33 -12.51 -7.20
N PRO A 668 5.16 -11.88 -6.35
CA PRO A 668 6.07 -12.62 -5.49
C PRO A 668 5.33 -13.57 -4.53
N ASP A 669 6.04 -14.58 -4.04
CA ASP A 669 5.53 -15.56 -3.08
C ASP A 669 5.25 -14.89 -1.72
N ARG A 670 4.05 -14.33 -1.58
CA ARG A 670 3.62 -13.55 -0.42
C ARG A 670 2.37 -14.21 0.18
N PRO A 671 2.33 -14.47 1.49
CA PRO A 671 1.17 -15.07 2.12
C PRO A 671 -0.06 -14.15 2.00
N ILE A 672 -1.23 -14.76 1.81
CA ILE A 672 -2.52 -14.07 1.80
C ILE A 672 -3.05 -14.01 3.23
N GLY A 673 -3.41 -12.83 3.70
CA GLY A 673 -3.86 -12.64 5.08
C GLY A 673 -5.33 -13.04 5.29
N VAL A 674 -5.83 -12.70 6.47
CA VAL A 674 -7.18 -13.07 6.92
C VAL A 674 -8.25 -12.39 6.06
N LEU A 675 -8.04 -11.15 5.61
CA LEU A 675 -9.02 -10.45 4.76
C LEU A 675 -9.11 -11.11 3.37
N GLY A 676 -7.97 -11.51 2.81
CA GLY A 676 -7.94 -12.24 1.54
C GLY A 676 -8.52 -13.65 1.66
N THR A 677 -8.21 -14.40 2.72
CA THR A 677 -8.71 -15.78 2.89
C THR A 677 -10.21 -15.83 3.19
N CYS A 678 -10.79 -14.78 3.77
CA CYS A 678 -12.23 -14.71 4.06
C CYS A 678 -13.13 -14.36 2.85
N LYS A 679 -12.57 -14.33 1.63
CA LYS A 679 -13.30 -14.13 0.37
C LYS A 679 -13.66 -15.47 -0.28
N VAL A 680 -14.69 -15.44 -1.10
CA VAL A 680 -15.02 -16.53 -2.03
C VAL A 680 -14.35 -16.25 -3.37
N TYR A 681 -13.58 -17.20 -3.90
CA TYR A 681 -12.89 -17.07 -5.16
C TYR A 681 -13.61 -17.82 -6.28
N ARG A 682 -13.68 -17.19 -7.46
CA ARG A 682 -14.11 -17.83 -8.71
C ARG A 682 -12.89 -18.00 -9.60
N ILE A 683 -12.48 -19.26 -9.77
CA ILE A 683 -11.26 -19.65 -10.48
C ILE A 683 -11.63 -20.72 -11.50
N CYS A 684 -11.47 -20.44 -12.79
CA CYS A 684 -11.73 -21.40 -13.87
C CYS A 684 -13.08 -22.13 -13.74
N SER A 685 -14.15 -21.35 -13.51
CA SER A 685 -15.53 -21.82 -13.28
C SER A 685 -15.77 -22.63 -11.99
N LYS A 686 -14.74 -22.82 -11.16
CA LYS A 686 -14.86 -23.42 -9.82
C LYS A 686 -15.05 -22.34 -8.76
N THR A 687 -15.74 -22.70 -7.68
CA THR A 687 -15.87 -21.85 -6.49
C THR A 687 -14.95 -22.39 -5.42
N VAL A 688 -14.04 -21.53 -4.95
CA VAL A 688 -12.98 -21.89 -4.02
C VAL A 688 -13.09 -21.02 -2.78
N LEU A 689 -12.92 -21.62 -1.61
CA LEU A 689 -12.71 -20.91 -0.35
C LEU A 689 -11.38 -21.36 0.26
N CYS A 690 -10.75 -20.46 1.01
CA CYS A 690 -9.53 -20.75 1.74
C CYS A 690 -9.78 -20.66 3.25
N TYR A 691 -9.13 -21.52 4.03
CA TYR A 691 -9.07 -21.32 5.47
C TYR A 691 -7.93 -20.35 5.83
N PRO A 692 -7.99 -19.60 6.94
CA PRO A 692 -6.92 -18.69 7.35
C PRO A 692 -5.59 -19.39 7.65
N LEU A 693 -4.47 -18.66 7.49
CA LEU A 693 -3.11 -19.14 7.83
C LEU A 693 -3.00 -19.70 9.26
N THR A 694 -3.83 -19.22 10.18
CA THR A 694 -3.90 -19.68 11.57
C THR A 694 -4.14 -21.20 11.68
N PHE A 695 -4.79 -21.81 10.68
CA PHE A 695 -5.05 -23.27 10.62
C PHE A 695 -4.04 -24.05 9.78
N GLU A 696 -3.04 -23.38 9.20
CA GLU A 696 -1.99 -24.01 8.41
C GLU A 696 -0.97 -24.71 9.33
N THR A 697 -0.53 -25.91 8.93
CA THR A 697 0.31 -26.77 9.78
C THR A 697 1.78 -26.83 9.40
N ASN A 698 2.15 -26.27 8.25
CA ASN A 698 3.47 -26.53 7.66
C ASN A 698 4.54 -25.47 7.99
N ASP A 699 4.14 -24.23 8.31
CA ASP A 699 5.08 -23.10 8.35
C ASP A 699 5.78 -22.90 9.72
N PHE A 700 5.03 -22.82 10.83
CA PHE A 700 5.61 -22.67 12.19
C PHE A 700 4.74 -23.32 13.27
N TYR A 701 5.34 -23.78 14.37
CA TYR A 701 4.66 -24.65 15.34
C TYR A 701 3.72 -23.95 16.32
N MET A 702 3.74 -22.61 16.42
CA MET A 702 2.88 -21.85 17.35
C MET A 702 1.39 -22.16 17.17
N SER A 703 0.93 -22.48 15.95
CA SER A 703 -0.47 -22.88 15.69
C SER A 703 -0.86 -24.24 16.30
N SER A 704 0.11 -25.00 16.82
CA SER A 704 -0.14 -26.27 17.51
C SER A 704 -0.58 -26.08 18.96
N ASP A 705 -0.38 -24.89 19.53
CA ASP A 705 -0.89 -24.53 20.85
C ASP A 705 -2.37 -24.16 20.73
N MET A 706 -3.24 -24.95 21.36
CA MET A 706 -4.68 -24.74 21.30
C MET A 706 -5.11 -23.43 21.96
N ALA A 707 -4.50 -23.03 23.07
CA ALA A 707 -4.87 -21.77 23.73
C ALA A 707 -4.53 -20.58 22.83
N LEU A 708 -3.34 -20.60 22.22
CA LEU A 708 -2.91 -19.57 21.28
C LEU A 708 -3.74 -19.58 19.99
N LEU A 709 -4.10 -20.75 19.46
CA LEU A 709 -5.00 -20.88 18.31
C LEU A 709 -6.37 -20.24 18.59
N LEU A 710 -6.97 -20.51 19.75
CA LEU A 710 -8.25 -19.92 20.14
C LEU A 710 -8.16 -18.40 20.29
N ASP A 711 -7.07 -17.89 20.86
CA ASP A 711 -6.81 -16.45 20.98
C ASP A 711 -6.60 -15.78 19.61
N ASN A 712 -5.89 -16.44 18.69
CA ASN A 712 -5.72 -15.98 17.32
C ASN A 712 -7.06 -15.95 16.56
N ILE A 713 -7.96 -16.92 16.75
CA ILE A 713 -9.31 -16.89 16.14
C ILE A 713 -10.10 -15.67 16.65
N ARG A 714 -10.02 -15.36 17.95
CA ARG A 714 -10.67 -14.15 18.51
C ARG A 714 -10.07 -12.88 17.93
N THR A 715 -8.74 -12.81 17.86
CA THR A 715 -8.01 -11.69 17.25
C THR A 715 -8.36 -11.52 15.76
N ASP A 716 -8.51 -12.62 15.03
CA ASP A 716 -8.96 -12.60 13.63
C ASP A 716 -10.36 -12.03 13.50
N PHE A 717 -11.30 -12.41 14.36
CA PHE A 717 -12.66 -11.84 14.37
C PHE A 717 -12.66 -10.34 14.70
N GLU A 718 -11.85 -9.91 15.68
CA GLU A 718 -11.66 -8.49 15.99
C GLU A 718 -11.09 -7.73 14.79
N PHE A 719 -10.06 -8.29 14.17
CA PHE A 719 -9.40 -7.73 13.01
C PHE A 719 -10.35 -7.60 11.81
N ILE A 720 -11.11 -8.65 11.48
CA ILE A 720 -12.12 -8.62 10.42
C ILE A 720 -13.18 -7.56 10.75
N THR A 721 -13.69 -7.51 11.98
CA THR A 721 -14.69 -6.52 12.38
C THR A 721 -14.21 -5.09 12.18
N LYS A 722 -12.94 -4.82 12.47
CA LYS A 722 -12.33 -3.49 12.34
C LYS A 722 -11.89 -3.14 10.91
N CYS A 723 -11.46 -4.13 10.14
CA CYS A 723 -10.75 -3.92 8.87
C CYS A 723 -11.55 -4.33 7.63
N TRP A 724 -12.63 -5.12 7.78
CA TRP A 724 -13.45 -5.54 6.64
C TRP A 724 -14.18 -4.36 6.02
N ARG A 725 -13.75 -4.08 4.80
CA ARG A 725 -14.18 -2.94 4.00
C ARG A 725 -14.68 -3.38 2.63
N LEU A 726 -14.96 -4.66 2.43
CA LEU A 726 -15.31 -5.17 1.12
C LEU A 726 -16.82 -5.27 0.95
N LYS A 727 -17.28 -5.25 -0.31
CA LYS A 727 -18.68 -5.54 -0.64
C LYS A 727 -18.97 -7.01 -0.36
N GLY A 728 -20.03 -7.28 0.41
CA GLY A 728 -20.40 -8.62 0.83
C GLY A 728 -19.84 -8.99 2.20
N ARG A 729 -20.31 -10.08 2.76
CA ARG A 729 -19.94 -10.55 4.10
C ARG A 729 -18.68 -11.44 4.04
N PRO A 730 -17.80 -11.37 5.06
CA PRO A 730 -16.67 -12.28 5.16
C PRO A 730 -17.13 -13.68 5.56
N ILE A 731 -16.54 -14.71 4.94
CA ILE A 731 -16.67 -16.10 5.37
C ILE A 731 -15.38 -16.53 6.05
N TYR A 732 -15.41 -16.73 7.36
CA TYR A 732 -14.30 -17.28 8.13
C TYR A 732 -14.44 -18.81 8.24
N LEU A 733 -13.51 -19.55 7.65
CA LEU A 733 -13.54 -21.00 7.62
C LEU A 733 -12.71 -21.58 8.76
N VAL A 734 -13.36 -22.28 9.69
CA VAL A 734 -12.73 -22.93 10.84
C VAL A 734 -12.46 -24.39 10.49
N MET A 735 -11.18 -24.75 10.36
CA MET A 735 -10.75 -26.14 10.13
C MET A 735 -10.57 -26.86 11.46
N LEU A 736 -11.45 -27.82 11.76
CA LEU A 736 -11.41 -28.63 12.97
C LEU A 736 -10.81 -30.01 12.68
N ARG A 737 -9.79 -30.36 13.48
CA ARG A 737 -9.06 -31.63 13.42
C ARG A 737 -9.25 -32.41 14.72
N GLU A 738 -9.10 -33.73 14.69
CA GLU A 738 -9.33 -34.60 15.85
C GLU A 738 -8.41 -34.24 17.02
N ARG A 739 -7.17 -33.87 16.73
CA ARG A 739 -6.20 -33.42 17.73
C ARG A 739 -6.65 -32.19 18.53
N HIS A 740 -7.50 -31.32 17.96
CA HIS A 740 -8.01 -30.14 18.66
C HIS A 740 -8.92 -30.51 19.85
N LEU A 741 -9.43 -31.75 19.90
CA LEU A 741 -10.23 -32.27 21.02
C LEU A 741 -9.44 -33.15 22.00
N ARG A 742 -8.18 -33.50 21.70
CA ARG A 742 -7.36 -34.44 22.51
C ARG A 742 -6.57 -33.77 23.65
N GLY A 743 -6.40 -32.45 23.58
CA GLY A 743 -5.62 -31.67 24.55
C GLY A 743 -6.42 -31.17 25.76
N PRO A 744 -5.74 -30.60 26.77
CA PRO A 744 -6.37 -30.07 27.98
C PRO A 744 -7.33 -28.90 27.69
N GLN A 745 -7.08 -28.09 26.65
CA GLN A 745 -7.92 -26.95 26.26
C GLN A 745 -9.19 -27.34 25.47
N LYS A 746 -9.64 -28.60 25.56
CA LYS A 746 -10.88 -29.07 24.91
C LYS A 746 -12.10 -28.26 25.37
N SER A 747 -12.18 -27.94 26.67
CA SER A 747 -13.27 -27.12 27.23
C SER A 747 -13.36 -25.76 26.53
N ASP A 748 -12.22 -25.12 26.36
CA ASP A 748 -12.12 -23.75 25.88
C ASP A 748 -12.49 -23.66 24.39
N LEU A 749 -12.12 -24.69 23.61
CA LEU A 749 -12.58 -24.83 22.23
C LEU A 749 -14.10 -24.99 22.15
N LEU A 750 -14.68 -25.86 22.98
CA LEU A 750 -16.13 -26.08 23.00
C LEU A 750 -16.89 -24.82 23.46
N GLU A 751 -16.31 -24.06 24.41
CA GLU A 751 -16.84 -22.77 24.82
C GLU A 751 -16.82 -21.78 23.65
N LEU A 752 -15.70 -21.62 22.95
CA LEU A 752 -15.61 -20.73 21.79
C LEU A 752 -16.62 -21.11 20.71
N LEU A 753 -16.73 -22.41 20.38
CA LEU A 753 -17.71 -22.89 19.40
C LEU A 753 -19.16 -22.64 19.85
N THR A 754 -19.42 -22.70 21.16
CA THR A 754 -20.73 -22.35 21.74
C THR A 754 -21.00 -20.85 21.63
N GLN A 755 -20.02 -19.98 21.89
CA GLN A 755 -20.12 -18.53 21.68
C GLN A 755 -20.38 -18.21 20.19
N ILE A 756 -19.69 -18.90 19.27
CA ILE A 756 -19.92 -18.78 17.82
C ILE A 756 -21.37 -19.17 17.46
N ARG A 757 -21.89 -20.25 18.06
CA ARG A 757 -23.29 -20.68 17.84
C ARG A 757 -24.30 -19.68 18.39
N GLN A 758 -24.02 -19.07 19.55
CA GLN A 758 -24.87 -18.02 20.14
C GLN A 758 -24.86 -16.72 19.33
N GLY A 759 -23.87 -16.54 18.45
CA GLY A 759 -23.79 -15.43 17.50
C GLY A 759 -23.12 -14.17 18.04
N LYS A 760 -22.53 -14.23 19.24
CA LYS A 760 -21.82 -13.12 19.86
C LYS A 760 -20.57 -13.62 20.58
N ILE A 761 -19.41 -13.09 20.20
CA ILE A 761 -18.12 -13.42 20.82
C ILE A 761 -17.76 -12.41 21.91
N SER A 762 -17.92 -11.12 21.61
CA SER A 762 -17.67 -10.02 22.55
C SER A 762 -18.71 -8.92 22.35
N SER A 763 -18.62 -7.81 23.09
CA SER A 763 -19.60 -6.71 23.05
C SER A 763 -19.88 -6.20 21.63
N ASN A 764 -18.85 -6.17 20.77
CA ASN A 764 -18.90 -5.59 19.42
C ASN A 764 -18.67 -6.58 18.27
N ILE A 765 -18.52 -7.88 18.55
CA ILE A 765 -18.23 -8.90 17.52
C ILE A 765 -19.44 -9.82 17.37
N TYR A 766 -20.06 -9.74 16.19
CA TYR A 766 -21.20 -10.55 15.79
C TYR A 766 -20.77 -11.59 14.76
N VAL A 767 -21.11 -12.85 15.05
CA VAL A 767 -20.77 -13.98 14.20
C VAL A 767 -22.03 -14.79 13.90
N ARG A 768 -22.00 -15.58 12.84
CA ARG A 768 -23.09 -16.50 12.53
C ARG A 768 -22.57 -17.81 11.97
N LEU A 769 -22.81 -18.90 12.69
CA LEU A 769 -22.52 -20.25 12.22
C LEU A 769 -23.56 -20.68 11.17
N GLU A 770 -23.14 -20.95 9.94
CA GLU A 770 -24.02 -21.38 8.85
C GLU A 770 -23.39 -22.50 8.02
N ARG A 771 -24.22 -23.18 7.20
CA ARG A 771 -23.71 -24.06 6.14
C ARG A 771 -23.09 -23.23 5.02
N LEU A 772 -22.06 -23.77 4.38
CA LEU A 772 -21.35 -23.06 3.32
C LEU A 772 -22.28 -22.64 2.17
N GLN A 773 -23.21 -23.52 1.78
CA GLN A 773 -24.17 -23.27 0.69
C GLN A 773 -25.06 -22.04 0.96
N THR A 774 -25.39 -21.78 2.22
CA THR A 774 -26.17 -20.60 2.64
C THR A 774 -25.30 -19.35 2.65
N ALA A 775 -24.08 -19.47 3.18
CA ALA A 775 -23.19 -18.34 3.39
C ALA A 775 -22.77 -17.64 2.07
N ILE A 776 -22.55 -18.39 1.00
CA ILE A 776 -22.09 -17.88 -0.30
C ILE A 776 -23.03 -16.81 -0.88
N SER A 777 -24.34 -16.91 -0.62
CA SER A 777 -25.35 -16.01 -1.19
C SER A 777 -25.13 -14.53 -0.85
N SER A 778 -24.50 -14.26 0.30
CA SER A 778 -24.21 -12.91 0.79
C SER A 778 -22.71 -12.60 0.87
N ALA A 779 -21.86 -13.51 0.40
CA ALA A 779 -20.41 -13.44 0.59
C ALA A 779 -19.75 -12.40 -0.32
N CYS A 780 -18.55 -11.95 0.07
CA CYS A 780 -17.67 -11.23 -0.83
C CYS A 780 -17.04 -12.20 -1.84
N VAL A 781 -17.31 -11.97 -3.13
CA VAL A 781 -16.79 -12.80 -4.23
C VAL A 781 -15.71 -12.05 -4.98
N GLU A 782 -14.59 -12.72 -5.26
CA GLU A 782 -13.50 -12.25 -6.11
C GLU A 782 -13.36 -13.19 -7.33
N HIS A 783 -13.26 -12.61 -8.52
CA HIS A 783 -13.06 -13.37 -9.75
C HIS A 783 -11.59 -13.29 -10.16
N LEU A 784 -10.90 -14.42 -10.30
CA LEU A 784 -9.51 -14.44 -10.78
C LEU A 784 -9.49 -14.70 -12.30
N ASP A 785 -10.03 -13.74 -13.05
CA ASP A 785 -10.24 -13.88 -14.50
C ASP A 785 -8.91 -13.82 -15.31
N PHE A 786 -7.77 -13.52 -14.67
CA PHE A 786 -6.44 -13.56 -15.30
C PHE A 786 -5.90 -14.99 -15.49
N LEU A 787 -6.50 -16.00 -14.84
CA LEU A 787 -6.13 -17.40 -15.01
C LEU A 787 -6.88 -17.98 -16.20
N ASN A 788 -6.15 -18.23 -17.30
CA ASN A 788 -6.71 -18.88 -18.48
C ASN A 788 -6.98 -20.38 -18.22
N TYR A 789 -7.99 -20.94 -18.91
CA TYR A 789 -8.40 -22.34 -18.77
C TYR A 789 -7.23 -23.33 -18.98
N SER A 790 -6.31 -23.03 -19.90
CA SER A 790 -5.11 -23.84 -20.17
C SER A 790 -4.14 -23.91 -18.99
N LEU A 791 -3.93 -22.80 -18.27
CA LEU A 791 -3.10 -22.75 -17.06
C LEU A 791 -3.75 -23.54 -15.92
N CYS A 792 -5.07 -23.45 -15.79
CA CYS A 792 -5.83 -24.20 -14.79
C CYS A 792 -5.80 -25.71 -15.00
N THR A 793 -5.68 -26.19 -16.24
CA THR A 793 -5.55 -27.62 -16.55
C THR A 793 -4.12 -28.16 -16.35
N THR A 794 -3.10 -27.30 -16.46
CA THR A 794 -1.69 -27.70 -16.23
C THR A 794 -1.28 -27.68 -14.77
N LEU A 795 -1.97 -26.91 -13.94
CA LEU A 795 -1.67 -26.80 -12.51
C LEU A 795 -2.44 -27.88 -11.74
N GLU A 796 -1.72 -28.75 -11.03
CA GLU A 796 -2.31 -29.69 -10.09
C GLU A 796 -2.70 -28.96 -8.79
N TRP A 797 -3.98 -28.66 -8.64
CA TRP A 797 -4.51 -27.98 -7.45
C TRP A 797 -4.77 -28.97 -6.32
N GLN A 798 -4.19 -28.72 -5.14
CA GLN A 798 -4.44 -29.55 -3.97
C GLN A 798 -5.63 -29.00 -3.18
N SER A 799 -6.79 -29.65 -3.29
CA SER A 799 -7.90 -29.41 -2.36
C SER A 799 -7.72 -30.21 -1.08
N VAL A 800 -8.25 -29.69 0.03
CA VAL A 800 -8.36 -30.48 1.27
C VAL A 800 -9.21 -31.72 0.99
N ALA A 801 -8.56 -32.87 0.91
CA ALA A 801 -9.25 -34.15 0.77
C ALA A 801 -9.72 -34.64 2.14
N VAL A 802 -10.77 -35.45 2.15
CA VAL A 802 -11.12 -36.21 3.35
C VAL A 802 -9.98 -37.20 3.61
N HIS A 803 -9.38 -37.14 4.80
CA HIS A 803 -8.56 -38.24 5.28
C HIS A 803 -9.49 -39.41 5.60
N GLU A 804 -9.74 -40.26 4.61
CA GLU A 804 -10.14 -41.63 4.91
C GLU A 804 -9.01 -42.21 5.77
N HIS A 805 -9.33 -42.62 7.00
CA HIS A 805 -8.36 -43.31 7.83
C HIS A 805 -7.89 -44.54 7.05
N LYS A 806 -6.72 -44.44 6.40
CA LYS A 806 -6.01 -45.59 5.86
C LYS A 806 -5.52 -46.37 7.06
N ASN A 807 -6.34 -47.29 7.56
CA ASN A 807 -6.03 -48.40 8.47
C ASN A 807 -4.60 -48.41 9.05
N THR A 808 -4.23 -47.37 9.80
CA THR A 808 -3.15 -47.46 10.77
C THR A 808 -3.76 -48.15 11.97
N THR A 809 -3.01 -49.06 12.53
CA THR A 809 -3.34 -50.10 13.53
C THR A 809 -3.96 -49.59 14.86
N GLU A 810 -4.47 -48.37 14.92
CA GLU A 810 -5.15 -47.76 16.07
C GLU A 810 -6.69 -47.83 16.03
N VAL A 811 -7.29 -48.32 14.92
CA VAL A 811 -8.75 -48.47 14.79
C VAL A 811 -9.33 -49.48 15.80
N GLY A 812 -8.49 -50.28 16.48
CA GLY A 812 -8.91 -51.23 17.51
C GLY A 812 -9.10 -50.70 18.94
N ARG A 813 -8.95 -49.38 19.22
CA ARG A 813 -8.91 -48.87 20.61
C ARG A 813 -9.99 -47.89 21.05
N TYR A 814 -10.88 -47.42 20.18
CA TYR A 814 -11.96 -46.50 20.59
C TYR A 814 -13.21 -47.30 21.00
N LYS A 815 -13.57 -47.28 22.29
CA LYS A 815 -14.74 -48.01 22.82
C LYS A 815 -16.05 -47.22 22.65
N SER A 816 -15.98 -45.90 22.51
CA SER A 816 -17.12 -44.99 22.33
C SER A 816 -16.84 -43.87 21.33
N LEU A 817 -17.89 -43.32 20.71
CA LEU A 817 -17.84 -42.06 19.95
C LEU A 817 -17.30 -40.89 20.78
N THR A 818 -17.53 -40.90 22.10
CA THR A 818 -17.07 -39.86 23.03
C THR A 818 -15.67 -40.11 23.61
N ASP A 819 -15.07 -41.26 23.35
CA ASP A 819 -13.70 -41.55 23.80
C ASP A 819 -12.71 -40.74 22.97
N VAL A 820 -12.25 -39.63 23.55
CA VAL A 820 -11.11 -38.88 23.04
C VAL A 820 -9.96 -39.17 23.99
N SER A 821 -8.95 -39.91 23.51
CA SER A 821 -7.74 -40.21 24.29
C SER A 821 -7.13 -38.90 24.77
N LYS A 822 -7.00 -38.75 26.09
CA LYS A 822 -6.28 -37.61 26.68
C LYS A 822 -4.80 -37.76 26.35
N MET A 823 -4.22 -36.74 25.72
CA MET A 823 -2.77 -36.67 25.50
C MET A 823 -2.07 -36.40 26.85
N PRO A 824 -1.02 -37.16 27.23
CA PRO A 824 -0.20 -36.81 28.38
C PRO A 824 0.53 -35.49 28.11
N ILE A 825 0.54 -34.58 29.07
CA ILE A 825 1.38 -33.36 29.01
C ILE A 825 2.79 -33.78 29.41
N VAL A 826 3.77 -33.59 28.53
CA VAL A 826 5.18 -33.89 28.81
C VAL A 826 5.92 -32.62 29.14
N VAL A 827 6.45 -32.57 30.36
CA VAL A 827 7.36 -31.52 30.82
C VAL A 827 8.75 -32.15 30.89
N GLU A 828 9.38 -32.33 29.73
CA GLU A 828 10.78 -32.75 29.65
C GLU A 828 11.57 -31.68 28.90
N ASP A 829 12.70 -31.24 29.46
CA ASP A 829 13.62 -30.32 28.80
C ASP A 829 14.74 -31.06 28.04
N ILE A 830 15.43 -30.35 27.17
CA ILE A 830 16.56 -30.85 26.38
C ILE A 830 17.85 -30.18 26.88
N ASP A 831 18.67 -30.96 27.56
CA ASP A 831 20.09 -30.65 27.75
C ASP A 831 20.88 -31.21 26.56
N TYR A 832 21.19 -30.34 25.60
CA TYR A 832 22.01 -30.69 24.43
C TYR A 832 23.52 -30.65 24.71
N ASN A 833 23.95 -30.18 25.88
CA ASN A 833 25.36 -30.15 26.26
C ASN A 833 25.77 -31.46 26.96
N ASN A 834 24.85 -32.06 27.70
CA ASN A 834 25.07 -33.27 28.49
C ASN A 834 23.97 -34.33 28.21
N HIS A 835 24.26 -35.29 27.31
CA HIS A 835 23.30 -36.34 26.94
C HIS A 835 23.97 -37.68 26.57
N GLU A 836 23.17 -38.76 26.61
CA GLU A 836 23.62 -40.16 26.45
C GLU A 836 24.18 -40.51 25.05
N PHE A 837 23.90 -39.71 24.03
CA PHE A 837 24.36 -39.91 22.65
C PHE A 837 25.69 -39.22 22.32
N LYS A 838 26.24 -38.45 23.27
CA LYS A 838 27.49 -37.71 23.07
C LYS A 838 28.62 -38.73 22.90
N ASN A 839 29.43 -38.57 21.85
CA ASN A 839 30.52 -39.48 21.47
C ASN A 839 30.12 -40.88 20.96
N ARG A 840 28.83 -41.19 20.73
CA ARG A 840 28.44 -42.45 20.07
C ARG A 840 28.81 -42.46 18.59
N HIS A 841 29.05 -43.65 18.02
CA HIS A 841 29.38 -43.80 16.60
C HIS A 841 28.19 -43.54 15.67
N ASP A 842 28.46 -43.10 14.44
CA ASP A 842 27.42 -42.74 13.45
C ASP A 842 26.44 -43.89 13.15
N GLU A 843 26.94 -45.13 13.15
CA GLU A 843 26.14 -46.32 12.84
C GLU A 843 25.13 -46.64 13.94
N GLU A 844 25.52 -46.49 15.20
CA GLU A 844 24.61 -46.62 16.37
C GLU A 844 23.53 -45.53 16.37
N LEU A 845 23.88 -44.30 15.99
CA LEU A 845 22.92 -43.19 15.89
C LEU A 845 21.91 -43.44 14.76
N ARG A 846 22.36 -43.94 13.61
CA ARG A 846 21.50 -44.31 12.48
C ARG A 846 20.59 -45.49 12.80
N GLU A 847 21.09 -46.48 13.52
CA GLU A 847 20.29 -47.63 13.98
C GLU A 847 19.21 -47.17 14.96
N PHE A 848 19.56 -46.33 15.94
CA PHE A 848 18.62 -45.77 16.90
C PHE A 848 17.51 -44.95 16.24
N ILE A 849 17.86 -44.01 15.36
CA ILE A 849 16.90 -43.20 14.59
C ILE A 849 16.07 -44.06 13.64
N GLY A 850 16.65 -45.19 13.22
CA GLY A 850 16.04 -46.14 12.33
C GLY A 850 14.92 -46.99 12.93
N ASN A 851 14.89 -47.13 14.26
CA ASN A 851 13.81 -47.80 14.96
C ASN A 851 12.57 -46.90 14.96
N THR A 852 11.45 -47.38 14.41
CA THR A 852 10.22 -46.59 14.17
C THR A 852 9.42 -46.24 15.42
N ASP A 853 9.93 -46.54 16.62
CA ASP A 853 9.24 -46.24 17.87
C ASP A 853 9.42 -44.76 18.23
N THR A 854 8.70 -43.87 17.55
CA THR A 854 8.53 -42.46 17.95
C THR A 854 7.47 -42.32 19.05
N SER A 855 7.52 -43.19 20.06
CA SER A 855 6.67 -43.09 21.25
C SER A 855 7.05 -41.86 22.09
N LEU A 856 6.11 -41.37 22.89
CA LEU A 856 6.24 -40.12 23.66
C LEU A 856 7.57 -39.97 24.42
N GLY A 857 8.04 -41.02 25.11
CA GLY A 857 9.29 -41.02 25.87
C GLY A 857 10.58 -41.14 25.05
N SER A 858 10.45 -41.31 23.72
CA SER A 858 11.60 -41.44 22.80
C SER A 858 11.87 -40.16 22.01
N LEU A 859 10.93 -39.21 21.94
CA LEU A 859 11.05 -38.02 21.08
C LEU A 859 12.27 -37.16 21.43
N ARG A 860 12.50 -36.94 22.73
CA ARG A 860 13.69 -36.26 23.25
C ARG A 860 14.97 -36.96 22.81
N LYS A 861 15.01 -38.29 22.91
CA LYS A 861 16.18 -39.10 22.53
C LYS A 861 16.45 -39.04 21.03
N HIS A 862 15.40 -39.14 20.21
CA HIS A 862 15.52 -39.00 18.75
C HIS A 862 16.01 -37.59 18.36
N ALA A 863 15.53 -36.54 19.03
CA ALA A 863 16.01 -35.18 18.79
C ALA A 863 17.50 -35.02 19.12
N LEU A 864 17.96 -35.55 20.26
CA LEU A 864 19.36 -35.52 20.67
C LEU A 864 20.28 -36.36 19.77
N ALA A 865 19.85 -37.57 19.40
CA ALA A 865 20.60 -38.44 18.46
C ALA A 865 20.72 -37.79 17.07
N THR A 866 19.65 -37.16 16.59
CA THR A 866 19.65 -36.46 15.29
C THR A 866 20.51 -35.18 15.34
N TYR A 867 20.56 -34.49 16.48
CA TYR A 867 21.44 -33.34 16.69
C TYR A 867 22.93 -33.71 16.58
N GLU A 868 23.34 -34.86 17.11
CA GLU A 868 24.73 -35.34 16.96
C GLU A 868 25.09 -35.60 15.49
N LEU A 869 24.19 -36.17 14.69
CA LEU A 869 24.39 -36.34 13.25
C LEU A 869 24.41 -34.99 12.51
N TYR A 870 23.51 -34.07 12.88
CA TYR A 870 23.49 -32.70 12.35
C TYR A 870 24.82 -31.97 12.60
N LYS A 871 25.39 -32.08 13.79
CA LYS A 871 26.67 -31.44 14.15
C LYS A 871 27.84 -31.97 13.32
N ARG A 872 27.80 -33.25 12.93
CA ARG A 872 28.85 -33.91 12.14
C ARG A 872 28.73 -33.64 10.65
N GLY A 873 27.52 -33.66 10.11
CA GLY A 873 27.28 -33.71 8.67
C GLY A 873 26.29 -32.69 8.10
N GLY A 874 25.70 -31.84 8.94
CA GLY A 874 24.69 -30.87 8.56
C GLY A 874 23.32 -31.48 8.24
N LEU A 875 22.41 -30.65 7.70
CA LEU A 875 21.02 -31.04 7.39
C LEU A 875 20.89 -32.04 6.24
N ASP A 876 21.87 -32.09 5.35
CA ASP A 876 21.87 -32.96 4.18
C ASP A 876 22.56 -34.31 4.43
N TRP A 877 23.03 -34.56 5.67
CA TRP A 877 23.61 -35.84 6.04
C TRP A 877 22.59 -36.97 5.92
N MET A 878 23.03 -38.09 5.36
CA MET A 878 22.19 -39.25 5.09
C MET A 878 22.07 -40.14 6.33
N ILE A 879 20.82 -40.46 6.71
CA ILE A 879 20.50 -41.43 7.77
C ILE A 879 20.26 -42.80 7.13
N ARG A 880 19.46 -42.86 6.07
CA ARG A 880 19.17 -44.03 5.23
C ARG A 880 19.09 -43.61 3.76
N ASP A 881 19.02 -44.57 2.84
CA ASP A 881 18.80 -44.29 1.42
C ASP A 881 17.58 -43.37 1.22
N ASN A 882 17.79 -42.24 0.56
CA ASN A 882 16.82 -41.16 0.35
C ASN A 882 16.17 -40.55 1.63
N TYR A 883 16.80 -40.70 2.79
CA TYR A 883 16.31 -40.10 4.05
C TYR A 883 17.40 -39.31 4.77
N ARG A 884 17.29 -37.98 4.74
CA ARG A 884 18.26 -37.04 5.31
C ARG A 884 17.89 -36.64 6.73
N VAL A 885 18.87 -36.11 7.46
CA VAL A 885 18.68 -35.43 8.75
C VAL A 885 17.53 -34.41 8.68
N ARG A 886 17.47 -33.59 7.63
CA ARG A 886 16.33 -32.67 7.39
C ARG A 886 14.97 -33.38 7.43
N ASN A 887 14.83 -34.49 6.72
CA ASN A 887 13.55 -35.21 6.65
C ASN A 887 13.14 -35.77 8.02
N HIS A 888 14.11 -36.28 8.79
CA HIS A 888 13.84 -36.78 10.14
C HIS A 888 13.48 -35.64 11.11
N LEU A 889 14.17 -34.51 11.07
CA LEU A 889 13.82 -33.33 11.86
C LEU A 889 12.41 -32.80 11.50
N GLU A 890 12.06 -32.75 10.22
CA GLU A 890 10.71 -32.37 9.76
C GLU A 890 9.63 -33.34 10.26
N HIS A 891 9.93 -34.64 10.32
CA HIS A 891 9.05 -35.65 10.90
C HIS A 891 8.91 -35.47 12.41
N LEU A 892 10.02 -35.31 13.14
CA LEU A 892 10.04 -35.10 14.59
C LEU A 892 9.24 -33.89 15.03
N ILE A 893 9.27 -32.77 14.29
CA ILE A 893 8.43 -31.60 14.62
C ILE A 893 6.94 -31.97 14.57
N LYS A 894 6.50 -32.72 13.56
CA LYS A 894 5.09 -33.10 13.40
C LYS A 894 4.62 -34.03 14.52
N GLU A 895 5.46 -35.00 14.88
CA GLU A 895 5.20 -35.89 16.00
C GLU A 895 5.21 -35.12 17.33
N ALA A 896 6.25 -34.35 17.61
CA ALA A 896 6.36 -33.56 18.83
C ALA A 896 5.22 -32.55 19.00
N ALA A 897 4.75 -31.93 17.91
CA ALA A 897 3.58 -31.06 17.91
C ALA A 897 2.28 -31.81 18.24
N THR A 898 2.15 -33.07 17.79
CA THR A 898 1.01 -33.93 18.12
C THR A 898 0.95 -34.23 19.62
N TRP A 899 2.12 -34.42 20.23
CA TRP A 899 2.27 -34.69 21.67
C TRP A 899 2.50 -33.44 22.53
N GLN A 900 2.48 -32.23 21.95
CA GLN A 900 2.75 -30.95 22.62
C GLN A 900 4.09 -30.92 23.40
N HIS A 901 5.13 -31.58 22.89
CA HIS A 901 6.46 -31.58 23.52
C HIS A 901 7.26 -30.32 23.12
N TRP A 902 7.01 -29.20 23.80
CA TRP A 902 7.51 -27.87 23.40
C TRP A 902 9.03 -27.73 23.30
N ALA A 903 9.79 -28.33 24.24
CA ALA A 903 11.25 -28.27 24.19
C ALA A 903 11.82 -28.90 22.91
N VAL A 904 11.34 -30.10 22.52
CA VAL A 904 11.71 -30.76 21.26
C VAL A 904 11.29 -29.92 20.05
N ILE A 905 10.08 -29.39 20.06
CA ILE A 905 9.58 -28.57 18.96
C ILE A 905 10.48 -27.33 18.74
N ARG A 906 10.81 -26.59 19.81
CA ARG A 906 11.69 -25.41 19.72
C ARG A 906 13.09 -25.77 19.28
N PHE A 907 13.66 -26.84 19.85
CA PHE A 907 14.99 -27.33 19.52
C PHE A 907 15.09 -27.68 18.03
N VAL A 908 14.19 -28.54 17.54
CA VAL A 908 14.21 -29.02 16.15
C VAL A 908 13.86 -27.89 15.17
N SER A 909 12.91 -27.00 15.52
CA SER A 909 12.58 -25.83 14.69
C SER A 909 13.76 -24.88 14.55
N SER A 910 14.55 -24.73 15.61
CA SER A 910 15.78 -23.94 15.56
C SER A 910 16.83 -24.59 14.67
N LEU A 911 17.06 -25.91 14.77
CA LEU A 911 18.01 -26.63 13.89
C LEU A 911 17.63 -26.57 12.41
N LEU A 912 16.33 -26.52 12.09
CA LEU A 912 15.83 -26.34 10.73
C LEU A 912 15.85 -24.87 10.25
N HIS A 913 16.28 -23.94 11.10
CA HIS A 913 16.26 -22.49 10.89
C HIS A 913 14.88 -21.96 10.46
N LYS A 914 13.79 -22.43 11.10
CA LYS A 914 12.42 -21.99 10.76
C LYS A 914 12.15 -20.55 11.18
N ILE A 915 11.46 -19.81 10.32
CA ILE A 915 11.05 -18.41 10.56
C ILE A 915 9.54 -18.24 10.44
N VAL A 916 9.02 -17.32 11.25
CA VAL A 916 7.63 -16.85 11.13
C VAL A 916 7.51 -15.67 10.15
N ASP A 917 6.53 -15.74 9.24
CA ASP A 917 6.26 -14.67 8.27
C ASP A 917 5.87 -13.32 8.90
N SER A 918 5.33 -13.33 10.12
CA SER A 918 4.84 -12.14 10.83
C SER A 918 5.96 -11.29 11.46
N LEU A 919 7.21 -11.75 11.49
CA LEU A 919 8.32 -11.03 12.14
C LEU A 919 8.55 -9.62 11.59
N ALA A 920 8.70 -9.49 10.27
CA ALA A 920 8.98 -8.20 9.65
C ALA A 920 7.82 -7.18 9.88
N PRO A 921 6.54 -7.57 9.74
CA PRO A 921 5.41 -6.75 10.19
C PRO A 921 5.48 -6.36 11.68
N SER A 922 5.75 -7.30 12.58
CA SER A 922 5.83 -7.05 14.04
C SER A 922 6.93 -6.04 14.39
N VAL A 923 8.12 -6.18 13.80
CA VAL A 923 9.21 -5.19 13.93
C VAL A 923 8.76 -3.81 13.45
N THR A 924 8.15 -3.75 12.27
CA THR A 924 7.69 -2.48 11.69
C THR A 924 6.69 -1.78 12.60
N GLN A 925 5.78 -2.53 13.22
CA GLN A 925 4.77 -2.01 14.14
C GLN A 925 5.37 -1.37 15.40
N LEU A 926 6.45 -1.94 15.92
CA LEU A 926 7.20 -1.40 17.06
C LEU A 926 7.94 -0.10 16.66
N LEU A 927 8.62 -0.11 15.52
CA LEU A 927 9.36 1.04 15.00
C LEU A 927 8.46 2.24 14.69
N VAL A 928 7.29 2.00 14.07
CA VAL A 928 6.31 3.05 13.74
C VAL A 928 5.81 3.77 15.00
N ARG A 929 5.72 3.07 16.14
CA ARG A 929 5.41 3.68 17.45
C ARG A 929 6.60 4.38 18.12
N GLY A 930 7.72 4.51 17.41
CA GLY A 930 8.93 5.18 17.89
C GLY A 930 9.72 4.36 18.90
N LYS A 931 9.58 3.03 18.89
CA LYS A 931 10.34 2.12 19.75
C LYS A 931 11.45 1.47 18.94
N THR A 932 12.66 1.43 19.47
CA THR A 932 13.78 0.65 18.90
C THR A 932 13.81 -0.73 19.54
N VAL A 933 14.23 -1.75 18.80
CA VAL A 933 14.26 -3.14 19.30
C VAL A 933 15.69 -3.68 19.17
N THR A 934 16.15 -4.47 20.13
CA THR A 934 17.41 -5.22 19.97
C THR A 934 17.19 -6.72 20.11
N LEU A 935 17.86 -7.48 19.25
CA LEU A 935 17.89 -8.93 19.25
C LEU A 935 19.29 -9.39 19.64
N GLY A 936 19.38 -10.22 20.67
CA GLY A 936 20.64 -10.74 21.16
C GLY A 936 20.43 -11.55 22.43
N ILE A 937 21.52 -12.12 22.93
CA ILE A 937 21.54 -12.89 24.18
C ILE A 937 22.08 -12.01 25.30
N PHE A 938 21.55 -12.22 26.51
CA PHE A 938 22.02 -11.50 27.70
C PHE A 938 23.54 -11.66 27.88
N GLY A 939 24.25 -10.56 28.09
CA GLY A 939 25.71 -10.54 28.28
C GLY A 939 26.54 -10.57 26.99
N HIS A 940 25.91 -10.66 25.82
CA HIS A 940 26.58 -10.70 24.51
C HIS A 940 26.21 -9.49 23.63
N GLU A 941 26.81 -9.41 22.45
CA GLU A 941 26.52 -8.36 21.47
C GLU A 941 25.07 -8.46 20.97
N GLU A 942 24.39 -7.32 20.89
CA GLU A 942 22.99 -7.24 20.44
C GLU A 942 22.89 -6.50 19.11
N ALA A 943 22.16 -7.07 18.16
CA ALA A 943 21.80 -6.40 16.93
C ALA A 943 20.71 -5.37 17.20
N VAL A 944 20.98 -4.10 16.88
CA VAL A 944 20.00 -3.01 16.98
C VAL A 944 19.16 -2.95 15.72
N ILE A 945 17.85 -2.93 15.90
CA ILE A 945 16.85 -2.74 14.86
C ILE A 945 16.21 -1.37 15.08
N ASP A 946 16.61 -0.41 14.24
CA ASP A 946 16.16 0.99 14.24
C ASP A 946 15.39 1.37 12.97
N ARG A 947 15.39 0.49 11.96
CA ARG A 947 14.67 0.63 10.69
C ARG A 947 13.94 -0.66 10.32
N PRO A 948 12.85 -0.59 9.53
CA PRO A 948 12.20 -1.78 9.01
C PRO A 948 13.19 -2.66 8.25
N MET A 949 13.17 -3.96 8.52
CA MET A 949 14.08 -4.94 7.93
C MET A 949 13.33 -5.95 7.07
N ARG A 950 14.03 -6.49 6.08
CA ARG A 950 13.54 -7.60 5.24
C ARG A 950 13.55 -8.90 6.05
N PRO A 951 12.66 -9.87 5.74
CA PRO A 951 12.66 -11.17 6.41
C PRO A 951 14.03 -11.85 6.41
N ASN A 952 14.77 -11.79 5.28
CA ASN A 952 16.11 -12.37 5.19
C ASN A 952 17.17 -11.63 6.03
N GLU A 953 17.01 -10.34 6.32
CA GLU A 953 17.93 -9.63 7.21
C GLU A 953 17.68 -10.03 8.67
N ILE A 954 16.40 -10.17 9.06
CA ILE A 954 16.02 -10.68 10.39
C ILE A 954 16.50 -12.12 10.57
N PHE A 955 16.39 -12.96 9.52
CA PHE A 955 16.93 -14.32 9.50
C PHE A 955 18.42 -14.35 9.83
N LYS A 956 19.21 -13.52 9.14
CA LYS A 956 20.65 -13.44 9.36
C LYS A 956 21.00 -13.00 10.78
N ILE A 957 20.19 -12.16 11.42
CA ILE A 957 20.40 -11.75 12.81
C ILE A 957 20.10 -12.91 13.76
N LEU A 958 18.92 -13.52 13.66
CA LEU A 958 18.45 -14.57 14.57
C LEU A 958 19.33 -15.81 14.54
N TYR A 959 19.78 -16.20 13.35
CA TYR A 959 20.63 -17.37 13.13
C TYR A 959 22.11 -17.01 12.93
N SER A 960 22.53 -15.83 13.41
CA SER A 960 23.95 -15.47 13.48
C SER A 960 24.69 -16.26 14.56
N GLU A 961 26.01 -16.36 14.44
CA GLU A 961 26.90 -16.92 15.48
C GLU A 961 26.68 -16.26 16.85
N ASN A 962 26.37 -14.96 16.88
CA ASN A 962 26.13 -14.20 18.12
C ASN A 962 24.86 -14.61 18.89
N ILE A 963 23.90 -15.28 18.24
CA ILE A 963 22.66 -15.75 18.89
C ILE A 963 22.62 -17.27 18.88
N PHE A 964 22.53 -17.86 17.68
CA PHE A 964 22.40 -19.30 17.53
C PHE A 964 23.65 -20.06 18.00
N GLY A 965 24.85 -19.48 17.82
CA GLY A 965 26.10 -20.09 18.28
C GLY A 965 26.23 -20.19 19.80
N HIS A 966 25.63 -19.27 20.55
CA HIS A 966 25.60 -19.32 22.02
C HIS A 966 24.45 -20.17 22.57
N SER A 967 23.27 -20.12 21.94
CA SER A 967 22.15 -20.99 22.34
C SER A 967 21.19 -21.28 21.20
N ILE A 968 20.95 -22.57 20.98
CA ILE A 968 20.06 -23.08 19.93
C ILE A 968 18.62 -22.59 20.16
N PHE A 969 18.13 -22.54 21.40
CA PHE A 969 16.73 -22.16 21.68
C PHE A 969 16.42 -20.67 21.45
N HIS A 970 17.41 -19.80 21.65
CA HIS A 970 17.17 -18.36 21.71
C HIS A 970 16.69 -17.77 20.38
N ALA A 971 17.17 -18.28 19.25
CA ALA A 971 16.74 -17.83 17.93
C ALA A 971 15.22 -17.97 17.72
N VAL A 972 14.61 -18.98 18.34
CA VAL A 972 13.18 -19.27 18.22
C VAL A 972 12.37 -18.57 19.32
N LEU A 973 12.87 -18.54 20.56
CA LEU A 973 12.23 -17.82 21.67
C LEU A 973 12.17 -16.30 21.44
N LEU A 974 13.22 -15.72 20.84
CA LEU A 974 13.22 -14.30 20.48
C LEU A 974 12.15 -14.00 19.41
N GLN A 975 11.83 -14.94 18.52
CA GLN A 975 10.75 -14.79 17.54
C GLN A 975 9.38 -14.75 18.24
N GLU A 976 9.12 -15.68 19.18
CA GLU A 976 7.88 -15.71 19.97
C GLU A 976 7.68 -14.38 20.72
N ILE A 977 8.70 -13.96 21.50
CA ILE A 977 8.64 -12.73 22.29
C ILE A 977 8.48 -11.50 21.41
N LEU A 978 9.18 -11.41 20.29
CA LEU A 978 9.06 -10.26 19.39
C LEU A 978 7.63 -10.12 18.83
N ILE A 979 6.99 -11.24 18.50
CA ILE A 979 5.60 -11.26 18.03
C ILE A 979 4.65 -10.84 19.17
N ASP A 980 4.81 -11.40 20.36
CA ASP A 980 3.95 -11.10 21.50
C ASP A 980 4.12 -9.66 21.99
N VAL A 981 5.34 -9.11 22.01
CA VAL A 981 5.59 -7.70 22.34
C VAL A 981 4.95 -6.77 21.32
N ALA A 982 5.01 -7.09 20.02
CA ALA A 982 4.32 -6.32 18.99
C ALA A 982 2.79 -6.38 19.16
N LEU A 983 2.26 -7.56 19.50
CA LEU A 983 0.84 -7.75 19.82
C LEU A 983 0.42 -6.91 21.03
N PHE A 984 1.15 -7.00 22.15
CA PHE A 984 0.87 -6.21 23.36
C PHE A 984 1.01 -4.72 23.14
N MET A 985 1.95 -4.26 22.32
CA MET A 985 2.06 -2.85 21.95
C MET A 985 0.81 -2.35 21.20
N SER A 986 0.10 -3.26 20.53
CA SER A 986 -1.11 -2.97 19.78
C SER A 986 -2.37 -3.01 20.64
N THR A 987 -2.46 -3.95 21.57
CA THR A 987 -3.62 -4.16 22.46
C THR A 987 -3.54 -3.35 23.74
N PHE A 988 -2.35 -3.26 24.34
CA PHE A 988 -2.06 -2.56 25.60
C PHE A 988 -0.89 -1.56 25.44
N PRO A 989 -1.03 -0.48 24.65
CA PRO A 989 0.04 0.50 24.44
C PRO A 989 0.60 1.10 25.73
N GLN A 990 -0.23 1.18 26.79
CA GLN A 990 0.12 1.73 28.10
C GLN A 990 1.28 1.00 28.79
N LEU A 991 1.45 -0.30 28.54
CA LEU A 991 2.54 -1.10 29.12
C LEU A 991 3.92 -0.63 28.66
N PHE A 992 3.97 0.12 27.57
CA PHE A 992 5.21 0.57 26.94
C PHE A 992 5.42 2.08 27.01
N ASN A 993 4.62 2.78 27.82
CA ASN A 993 4.82 4.21 28.06
C ASN A 993 6.19 4.44 28.73
N GLY A 994 6.93 5.45 28.26
CA GLY A 994 8.29 5.74 28.74
C GLY A 994 9.40 4.83 28.18
N ILE A 995 9.07 3.65 27.64
CA ILE A 995 10.07 2.74 27.04
C ILE A 995 10.45 3.24 25.64
N LEU A 996 11.72 3.54 25.39
CA LEU A 996 12.20 3.94 24.05
C LEU A 996 12.89 2.79 23.29
N LYS A 997 13.51 1.86 24.03
CA LYS A 997 14.30 0.75 23.50
C LYS A 997 13.91 -0.54 24.21
N LEU A 998 13.50 -1.55 23.43
CA LEU A 998 13.13 -2.88 23.88
C LEU A 998 14.28 -3.85 23.61
N ARG A 999 14.97 -4.27 24.67
CA ARG A 999 16.08 -5.22 24.56
C ARG A 999 15.60 -6.64 24.83
N LEU A 1000 15.31 -7.42 23.78
CA LEU A 1000 14.61 -8.68 23.94
C LEU A 1000 15.42 -9.75 24.68
N GLY A 1001 16.76 -9.73 24.58
CA GLY A 1001 17.63 -10.61 25.37
C GLY A 1001 17.49 -10.37 26.88
N TRP A 1002 17.30 -9.12 27.30
CA TRP A 1002 17.08 -8.77 28.70
C TRP A 1002 15.68 -9.11 29.18
N VAL A 1003 14.67 -8.95 28.31
CA VAL A 1003 13.29 -9.38 28.60
C VAL A 1003 13.26 -10.90 28.82
N LEU A 1004 13.93 -11.67 27.96
CA LEU A 1004 14.02 -13.12 28.11
C LEU A 1004 14.72 -13.52 29.43
N GLN A 1005 15.80 -12.82 29.80
CA GLN A 1005 16.48 -13.05 31.08
C GLN A 1005 15.58 -12.70 32.28
N ALA A 1006 14.82 -11.60 32.21
CA ALA A 1006 13.86 -11.24 33.24
C ALA A 1006 12.76 -12.30 33.37
N MET A 1007 12.23 -12.80 32.26
CA MET A 1007 11.25 -13.91 32.25
C MET A 1007 11.82 -15.18 32.90
N LYS A 1008 13.08 -15.51 32.64
CA LYS A 1008 13.76 -16.65 33.28
C LYS A 1008 13.82 -16.48 34.81
N LEU A 1009 14.25 -15.30 35.29
CA LEU A 1009 14.33 -14.99 36.72
C LEU A 1009 12.95 -14.96 37.39
N SER A 1010 11.93 -14.38 36.74
CA SER A 1010 10.56 -14.38 37.24
C SER A 1010 9.99 -15.79 37.33
N LEU A 1011 10.30 -16.63 36.34
CA LEU A 1011 9.90 -18.03 36.34
C LEU A 1011 10.60 -18.82 37.46
N GLU A 1012 11.88 -18.58 37.72
CA GLU A 1012 12.61 -19.15 38.87
C GLU A 1012 11.99 -18.69 40.19
N HIS A 1013 11.63 -17.42 40.32
CA HIS A 1013 10.96 -16.89 41.51
C HIS A 1013 9.57 -17.51 41.74
N LEU A 1014 8.77 -17.69 40.69
CA LEU A 1014 7.43 -18.27 40.77
C LEU A 1014 7.42 -19.76 41.13
N LYS A 1015 8.50 -20.51 40.83
CA LYS A 1015 8.61 -21.94 41.16
C LYS A 1015 8.87 -22.22 42.64
N GLY A 1016 9.50 -21.29 43.36
CA GLY A 1016 9.99 -21.58 44.71
C GLY A 1016 10.94 -22.79 44.72
N ASP A 1017 10.82 -23.66 45.73
CA ASP A 1017 11.62 -24.90 45.89
C ASP A 1017 11.05 -26.12 45.10
N VAL A 1018 10.09 -25.94 44.19
CA VAL A 1018 9.40 -27.06 43.52
C VAL A 1018 10.02 -27.38 42.14
N GLU A 1019 10.49 -28.62 42.00
CA GLU A 1019 11.00 -29.37 40.82
C GLU A 1019 11.76 -28.61 39.70
N ASP A 1020 13.03 -29.00 39.51
CA ASP A 1020 13.99 -28.56 38.47
C ASP A 1020 13.56 -28.76 36.99
N VAL A 1021 12.34 -29.25 36.74
CA VAL A 1021 11.91 -29.79 35.44
C VAL A 1021 11.27 -28.74 34.54
N VAL A 1022 10.59 -27.74 35.12
CA VAL A 1022 9.97 -26.67 34.33
C VAL A 1022 11.07 -25.70 33.93
N THR A 1023 11.26 -25.45 32.65
CA THR A 1023 12.12 -24.37 32.13
C THR A 1023 11.38 -23.56 31.08
N LEU A 1024 11.94 -22.42 30.68
CA LEU A 1024 11.34 -21.57 29.66
C LEU A 1024 11.16 -22.33 28.32
N ASN A 1025 11.99 -23.35 28.03
CA ASN A 1025 11.87 -24.19 26.83
C ASN A 1025 10.68 -25.15 26.88
N THR A 1026 10.26 -25.56 28.08
CA THR A 1026 9.17 -26.52 28.30
C THR A 1026 7.77 -25.90 28.27
N LEU A 1027 7.68 -24.57 28.48
CA LEU A 1027 6.41 -23.83 28.48
C LEU A 1027 5.79 -23.79 27.07
N SER A 1028 4.49 -23.93 26.97
CA SER A 1028 3.75 -23.67 25.74
C SER A 1028 3.90 -22.21 25.26
N PRO A 1029 3.74 -21.92 23.96
CA PRO A 1029 3.73 -20.55 23.44
C PRO A 1029 2.76 -19.61 24.19
N ASN A 1030 1.57 -20.10 24.58
CA ASN A 1030 0.65 -19.30 25.37
C ASN A 1030 1.18 -19.03 26.79
N GLU A 1031 1.81 -20.00 27.45
CA GLU A 1031 2.44 -19.78 28.77
C GLU A 1031 3.61 -18.78 28.69
N ILE A 1032 4.40 -18.81 27.61
CA ILE A 1032 5.42 -17.79 27.33
C ILE A 1032 4.80 -16.40 27.23
N LYS A 1033 3.70 -16.28 26.46
CA LYS A 1033 2.96 -15.03 26.32
C LYS A 1033 2.41 -14.51 27.66
N GLN A 1034 1.84 -15.39 28.50
CA GLN A 1034 1.34 -15.01 29.82
C GLN A 1034 2.48 -14.59 30.77
N LEU A 1035 3.61 -15.30 30.77
CA LEU A 1035 4.79 -14.94 31.54
C LEU A 1035 5.35 -13.58 31.11
N LEU A 1036 5.40 -13.31 29.81
CA LEU A 1036 5.81 -12.01 29.29
C LEU A 1036 4.87 -10.89 29.76
N TYR A 1037 3.55 -11.11 29.71
CA TYR A 1037 2.58 -10.15 30.21
C TYR A 1037 2.77 -9.87 31.70
N PHE A 1038 3.01 -10.91 32.51
CA PHE A 1038 3.32 -10.79 33.93
C PHE A 1038 4.58 -9.93 34.18
N VAL A 1039 5.68 -10.21 33.46
CA VAL A 1039 6.93 -9.42 33.58
C VAL A 1039 6.71 -7.96 33.21
N LEU A 1040 5.94 -7.67 32.17
CA LEU A 1040 5.66 -6.29 31.73
C LEU A 1040 4.69 -5.54 32.67
N THR A 1041 3.94 -6.24 33.52
CA THR A 1041 2.94 -5.64 34.42
C THR A 1041 3.40 -5.52 35.88
N THR A 1042 4.48 -6.20 36.27
CA THR A 1042 4.96 -6.26 37.66
C THR A 1042 5.27 -4.87 38.24
N ASP A 1043 5.82 -3.93 37.45
CA ASP A 1043 6.12 -2.56 37.90
C ASP A 1043 4.87 -1.66 38.03
N LEU A 1044 3.80 -1.94 37.27
CA LEU A 1044 2.57 -1.13 37.31
C LEU A 1044 1.73 -1.39 38.58
N GLN A 1045 1.92 -2.54 39.23
CA GLN A 1045 1.28 -2.87 40.50
C GLN A 1045 2.02 -2.30 41.73
N GLN A 1046 3.27 -1.83 41.56
CA GLN A 1046 4.08 -1.24 42.63
C GLN A 1046 4.06 0.30 42.66
N ALA A 1047 3.39 0.96 41.71
CA ALA A 1047 3.08 2.37 41.80
C ALA A 1047 2.00 2.59 42.89
N PRO A 1048 2.13 3.57 43.80
CA PRO A 1048 1.15 3.78 44.85
C PRO A 1048 -0.20 4.11 44.24
N ILE A 1049 -1.16 3.21 44.47
CA ILE A 1049 -2.58 3.37 44.18
C ILE A 1049 -3.06 4.64 44.88
N GLN A 1050 -3.19 5.73 44.12
CA GLN A 1050 -4.20 6.74 44.44
C GLN A 1050 -5.54 6.19 43.96
N ALA A 1051 -6.34 5.81 44.94
CA ALA A 1051 -7.70 5.34 44.90
C ALA A 1051 -8.56 5.79 43.70
N ALA A 1052 -9.12 4.82 42.97
CA ALA A 1052 -10.56 4.57 42.91
C ALA A 1052 -10.86 3.41 41.95
N ASP A 1053 -11.77 2.53 42.38
CA ASP A 1053 -12.50 1.53 41.58
C ASP A 1053 -11.73 0.29 41.10
N ILE A 1054 -11.34 -0.54 42.07
CA ILE A 1054 -11.48 -2.00 41.93
C ILE A 1054 -12.66 -2.39 42.82
N ASP A 1055 -13.84 -2.47 42.22
CA ASP A 1055 -14.90 -3.34 42.71
C ASP A 1055 -15.74 -3.83 41.52
N GLN A 1056 -15.84 -5.16 41.43
CA GLN A 1056 -16.74 -5.95 40.55
C GLN A 1056 -16.37 -6.09 39.05
N ARG A 1057 -15.56 -7.11 38.71
CA ARG A 1057 -15.97 -8.35 37.99
C ARG A 1057 -14.80 -9.17 37.49
#